data_AF-A0A8U0V147-F1
#
_entry.id   AF-A0A8U0V147-F1
#
_cell.length_a   1.000
_cell.length_b   1.000
_cell.length_c   1.000
_cell.angle_alpha   90.00
_cell.angle_beta   90.00
_cell.angle_gamma   90.00
#
_symmetry.space_group_name_H-M   'P 1'
#
loop_
_entity.id
_entity.type
_entity.pdbx_description
1 polymer ?
#
loop_
_entity_poly.entity_id
_entity_poly.type
_entity_poly.pdbx_seq_one_letter_code
_entity_poly.pdbx_strand_id
1 'polypeptide(L)'
;MNSQEETEEHSFADIFSEDEAEYNFLLSKPVCFVIFGKPGVGKTTLAHQIAQTWKCIRVEALPVLEEQIARETESGVMLQSILLSGQSIPEELIIKLMLEKLNSLQVSHFGYVITELPTLSEDTMTTLQQIELIKNLNLKPDIIINIKCPDYDLCQRISGQRQHGGTGYIYRRDQWDPEVIENRRKRRKEAQKEGKVEEEGEEEEEQEEEEAFIAEMQMVAEILQHIVQRPEDYLENIENIVKLYKEIILHPLEEVMAEHNSQYLIELDGNKPPEELFMTVMDRLKYLNLKRAAVLTKLQSTEEEITDIMENDELFRTLASYKLIAPRYRWQRSRWGRTCPVTLKEGNIFPGLPDFSVSFLGKIYCLSSEEALKTFLLNPRPYLLPPMPAPPFKVFIFGPQSSGKTTLCHLLAENYKGKVIDYATFVQPRFDKALETLVKDTIAEATETAIKAVRERLFIKLQAKKQAQSTLRILEREFEKKEYDKFPSDGFKSLEESQSSFDEAFTHEPPKDGSLEDKEDKKSSENVFDDQSSKTGYFALDTLEDSIEDVTAEHPEVLSMIEETVKMTKDMNFEQPYEKHAEILEEIIKEVAEENMKRFSGAPKFGGWILDNCPVIKELWIALVEKGIIPDLVICLSDTENNGKYLLNRLYLENKTEVDSKILERLLDDLQKKKKEEEAARKATEEAFRIEADQRLLEDMSEKSKEVEDAELEADEVIEIEEPYLQEGSEALEIAEDTKGSLPEESEAPEVPETEPESVIEPAEDTTVGTEISKGSKDGLETKELSETEVVLPEFPEDAYPDVPEMEPIKEKIKHFNYIWKQLEGTIKESLVHILNLEIADKTPEELLQKVVETMQRPFQYVAWELTMEDYDEETEDYQAEAEADEEIEEEEEEEEENEDRIKEKRRHLGDTKHFCPVFLKENFILQPGSTEEAAKYREKIYYFSSPEAKEKFLEHPEEYVAHKEPLKAPPVRICLIGPHGSGKTVCGRQLAEKWGIFHIQFEEFLQEKLMLKTEKKIGTEFEEDSDEERFAKQELEELAIQANVKIEEENTRKLPTDVQFTEEEEAIRLNLTENEPLPPEILETILSEWWLKEPIRSTGFILDGFPRYPEEALFLGERGFFPDAAVFIQVDDQDISDRLLPSQIEKWKEKQKKKLERKKLIKELKAKIKDDMISKRRAELLAEREKRHKVENVQLHDSP
;
A
#
# COMPACT_ATOMS: atom_id res chain seq x y z
N MET A 1 10.23 -50.70 -14.45
CA MET A 1 10.36 -49.26 -14.72
C MET A 1 10.75 -48.61 -13.40
N ASN A 2 11.65 -47.64 -13.40
CA ASN A 2 11.95 -46.90 -12.19
C ASN A 2 10.93 -45.76 -12.10
N SER A 3 10.07 -45.79 -11.10
CA SER A 3 9.54 -44.57 -10.48
C SER A 3 10.43 -44.31 -9.27
N GLN A 4 10.94 -43.10 -9.14
CA GLN A 4 11.56 -42.68 -7.89
C GLN A 4 10.44 -42.58 -6.86
N GLU A 5 10.63 -43.18 -5.69
CA GLU A 5 9.86 -42.80 -4.51
C GLU A 5 10.45 -41.46 -4.05
N GLU A 6 9.82 -40.37 -4.51
CA GLU A 6 10.04 -39.07 -3.92
C GLU A 6 9.48 -39.13 -2.50
N THR A 7 10.37 -39.32 -1.53
CA THR A 7 10.05 -39.13 -0.11
C THR A 7 9.80 -37.65 0.09
N GLU A 8 8.53 -37.24 -0.05
CA GLU A 8 8.08 -35.92 0.37
C GLU A 8 8.36 -35.77 1.86
N GLU A 9 9.45 -35.07 2.18
CA GLU A 9 9.70 -34.58 3.54
C GLU A 9 8.66 -33.52 3.84
N HIS A 10 7.48 -33.95 4.32
CA HIS A 10 6.43 -33.07 4.82
C HIS A 10 6.97 -32.30 6.03
N SER A 11 7.57 -31.13 5.77
CA SER A 11 7.82 -30.12 6.79
C SER A 11 6.49 -29.79 7.48
N PHE A 12 6.50 -29.74 8.82
CA PHE A 12 5.40 -29.22 9.62
C PHE A 12 5.32 -27.69 9.46
N ALA A 13 4.90 -27.25 8.28
CA ALA A 13 4.57 -25.88 7.94
C ALA A 13 3.06 -25.76 7.76
N ASP A 14 2.50 -24.61 8.09
CA ASP A 14 1.13 -24.29 7.69
C ASP A 14 1.12 -24.05 6.17
N ILE A 15 0.39 -24.89 5.44
CA ILE A 15 0.33 -24.88 3.98
C ILE A 15 -0.68 -23.82 3.49
N PHE A 16 -1.45 -23.22 4.40
CA PHE A 16 -2.58 -22.36 4.06
C PHE A 16 -2.28 -20.88 4.32
N SER A 17 -1.79 -20.17 3.30
CA SER A 17 -2.00 -18.72 3.29
C SER A 17 -3.51 -18.47 3.16
N GLU A 18 -4.10 -17.74 4.13
CA GLU A 18 -5.56 -17.55 4.21
C GLU A 18 -6.15 -16.96 2.92
N ASP A 19 -5.40 -16.06 2.28
CA ASP A 19 -5.77 -15.43 1.01
C ASP A 19 -5.79 -16.43 -0.16
N GLU A 20 -4.94 -17.46 -0.15
CA GLU A 20 -4.98 -18.54 -1.14
C GLU A 20 -6.12 -19.52 -0.86
N ALA A 21 -6.44 -19.79 0.40
CA ALA A 21 -7.64 -20.54 0.77
C ALA A 21 -8.92 -19.80 0.35
N GLU A 22 -8.97 -18.48 0.55
CA GLU A 22 -10.03 -17.59 0.08
C GLU A 22 -10.14 -17.58 -1.45
N TYR A 23 -9.02 -17.40 -2.16
CA TYR A 23 -8.99 -17.43 -3.63
C TYR A 23 -9.45 -18.79 -4.20
N ASN A 24 -8.98 -19.90 -3.62
CA ASN A 24 -9.42 -21.25 -3.97
C ASN A 24 -10.87 -21.56 -3.55
N PHE A 25 -11.48 -20.77 -2.66
CA PHE A 25 -12.92 -20.79 -2.41
C PHE A 25 -13.68 -19.98 -3.48
N LEU A 26 -13.26 -18.74 -3.74
CA LEU A 26 -13.89 -17.83 -4.68
C LEU A 26 -13.93 -18.39 -6.12
N LEU A 27 -12.87 -19.10 -6.54
CA LEU A 27 -12.81 -19.82 -7.81
C LEU A 27 -13.68 -21.09 -7.85
N SER A 28 -13.94 -21.73 -6.71
CA SER A 28 -14.66 -23.02 -6.67
C SER A 28 -16.15 -22.84 -6.95
N LYS A 29 -16.72 -23.62 -7.88
CA LYS A 29 -18.16 -23.52 -8.19
C LYS A 29 -19.03 -23.90 -6.98
N PRO A 30 -20.19 -23.25 -6.78
CA PRO A 30 -21.12 -23.65 -5.72
C PRO A 30 -21.82 -24.97 -6.07
N VAL A 31 -22.21 -25.73 -5.03
CA VAL A 31 -22.87 -27.03 -5.18
C VAL A 31 -24.25 -26.87 -5.82
N CYS A 32 -24.48 -27.60 -6.90
CA CYS A 32 -25.73 -27.56 -7.65
C CYS A 32 -26.47 -28.91 -7.58
N PHE A 33 -27.76 -28.88 -7.23
CA PHE A 33 -28.60 -30.05 -6.99
C PHE A 33 -29.71 -30.19 -8.04
N VAL A 34 -30.00 -31.44 -8.44
CA VAL A 34 -31.20 -31.78 -9.24
C VAL A 34 -31.93 -32.94 -8.57
N ILE A 35 -33.23 -32.79 -8.35
CA ILE A 35 -34.08 -33.80 -7.70
C ILE A 35 -35.02 -34.44 -8.72
N PHE A 36 -34.76 -35.70 -9.04
CA PHE A 36 -35.60 -36.55 -9.87
C PHE A 36 -36.55 -37.42 -9.04
N GLY A 37 -37.59 -37.91 -9.70
CA GLY A 37 -38.68 -38.65 -9.09
C GLY A 37 -40.03 -38.31 -9.71
N LYS A 38 -40.98 -39.22 -9.54
CA LYS A 38 -42.35 -39.12 -10.08
C LYS A 38 -43.11 -37.91 -9.51
N PRO A 39 -44.10 -37.35 -10.23
CA PRO A 39 -44.98 -36.32 -9.69
C PRO A 39 -45.62 -36.72 -8.35
N GLY A 40 -45.77 -35.76 -7.43
CA GLY A 40 -46.39 -35.96 -6.11
C GLY A 40 -45.57 -36.75 -5.07
N VAL A 41 -44.33 -37.19 -5.36
CA VAL A 41 -43.52 -37.97 -4.41
C VAL A 41 -42.97 -37.15 -3.23
N GLY A 42 -42.85 -35.81 -3.37
CA GLY A 42 -42.34 -34.89 -2.34
C GLY A 42 -41.13 -34.03 -2.74
N LYS A 43 -40.75 -34.02 -4.03
CA LYS A 43 -39.54 -33.31 -4.54
C LYS A 43 -39.42 -31.85 -4.07
N THR A 44 -40.51 -31.08 -4.17
CA THR A 44 -40.53 -29.64 -3.82
C THR A 44 -40.32 -29.40 -2.33
N THR A 45 -40.88 -30.25 -1.45
CA THR A 45 -40.66 -30.20 0.00
C THR A 45 -39.19 -30.44 0.34
N LEU A 46 -38.58 -31.50 -0.23
CA LEU A 46 -37.17 -31.82 0.00
C LEU A 46 -36.25 -30.71 -0.55
N ALA A 47 -36.55 -30.17 -1.74
CA ALA A 47 -35.81 -29.05 -2.31
C ALA A 47 -35.90 -27.77 -1.49
N HIS A 48 -37.07 -27.47 -0.91
CA HIS A 48 -37.25 -26.33 -0.02
C HIS A 48 -36.38 -26.44 1.24
N GLN A 49 -36.38 -27.62 1.89
CA GLN A 49 -35.54 -27.88 3.06
C GLN A 49 -34.04 -27.81 2.70
N ILE A 50 -33.61 -28.43 1.60
CA ILE A 50 -32.21 -28.36 1.14
C ILE A 50 -31.80 -26.91 0.85
N ALA A 51 -32.64 -26.13 0.15
CA ALA A 51 -32.39 -24.72 -0.15
C ALA A 51 -32.23 -23.86 1.12
N GLN A 52 -33.06 -24.09 2.15
CA GLN A 52 -32.96 -23.39 3.44
C GLN A 52 -31.67 -23.68 4.21
N THR A 53 -31.20 -24.94 4.18
CA THR A 53 -30.01 -25.40 4.93
C THR A 53 -28.70 -25.14 4.19
N TRP A 54 -28.67 -25.30 2.86
CA TRP A 54 -27.47 -25.05 2.03
C TRP A 54 -27.40 -23.62 1.48
N LYS A 55 -28.42 -22.79 1.76
CA LYS A 55 -28.57 -21.41 1.27
C LYS A 55 -28.50 -21.26 -0.25
N CYS A 56 -28.84 -22.33 -0.98
CA CYS A 56 -28.85 -22.36 -2.44
C CYS A 56 -30.20 -21.94 -3.04
N ILE A 57 -30.20 -21.45 -4.28
CA ILE A 57 -31.40 -20.87 -4.91
C ILE A 57 -32.31 -21.99 -5.44
N ARG A 58 -33.53 -22.07 -4.92
CA ARG A 58 -34.56 -22.97 -5.46
C ARG A 58 -35.08 -22.40 -6.79
N VAL A 59 -34.83 -23.10 -7.90
CA VAL A 59 -35.29 -22.69 -9.24
C VAL A 59 -36.43 -23.59 -9.67
N GLU A 60 -37.64 -23.04 -9.53
CA GLU A 60 -38.94 -23.59 -9.94
C GLU A 60 -39.69 -22.48 -10.68
N ALA A 61 -40.59 -22.86 -11.59
CA ALA A 61 -41.33 -21.95 -12.45
C ALA A 61 -42.13 -20.92 -11.64
N LEU A 62 -42.97 -21.37 -10.72
CA LEU A 62 -43.89 -20.49 -9.98
C LEU A 62 -43.16 -19.38 -9.19
N PRO A 63 -42.14 -19.68 -8.34
CA PRO A 63 -41.37 -18.62 -7.65
C PRO A 63 -40.65 -17.65 -8.59
N VAL A 64 -40.17 -18.12 -9.76
CA VAL A 64 -39.53 -17.24 -10.74
C VAL A 64 -40.56 -16.32 -11.41
N LEU A 65 -41.75 -16.83 -11.75
CA LEU A 65 -42.83 -16.03 -12.33
C LEU A 65 -43.34 -14.96 -11.33
N GLU A 66 -43.52 -15.34 -10.06
CA GLU A 66 -43.87 -14.41 -8.98
C GLU A 66 -42.82 -13.31 -8.79
N GLU A 67 -41.52 -13.69 -8.79
CA GLU A 67 -40.42 -12.73 -8.69
C GLU A 67 -40.36 -11.76 -9.87
N GLN A 68 -40.58 -12.22 -11.11
CA GLN A 68 -40.57 -11.35 -12.30
C GLN A 68 -41.74 -10.36 -12.32
N ILE A 69 -42.92 -10.79 -11.86
CA ILE A 69 -44.12 -9.94 -11.72
C ILE A 69 -43.94 -8.92 -10.60
N ALA A 70 -43.47 -9.34 -9.41
CA ALA A 70 -43.27 -8.45 -8.25
C ALA A 70 -42.15 -7.41 -8.46
N ARG A 71 -41.24 -7.64 -9.42
CA ARG A 71 -40.20 -6.69 -9.86
C ARG A 71 -40.64 -5.79 -11.03
N GLU A 72 -41.87 -5.90 -11.51
CA GLU A 72 -42.44 -5.14 -12.64
C GLU A 72 -41.56 -5.15 -13.92
N THR A 73 -40.83 -6.25 -14.15
CA THR A 73 -39.98 -6.44 -15.33
C THR A 73 -40.79 -6.48 -16.63
N GLU A 74 -40.18 -6.23 -17.79
CA GLU A 74 -40.87 -6.36 -19.09
C GLU A 74 -41.55 -7.73 -19.25
N SER A 75 -40.84 -8.81 -18.87
CA SER A 75 -41.38 -10.16 -18.77
C SER A 75 -42.52 -10.28 -17.76
N GLY A 76 -42.38 -9.68 -16.57
CA GLY A 76 -43.40 -9.66 -15.52
C GLY A 76 -44.70 -8.97 -15.94
N VAL A 77 -44.61 -7.80 -16.59
CA VAL A 77 -45.77 -7.08 -17.14
C VAL A 77 -46.44 -7.90 -18.25
N MET A 78 -45.66 -8.53 -19.13
CA MET A 78 -46.18 -9.44 -20.15
C MET A 78 -46.92 -10.63 -19.51
N LEU A 79 -46.32 -11.30 -18.52
CA LEU A 79 -46.92 -12.41 -17.77
C LEU A 79 -48.22 -11.98 -17.06
N GLN A 80 -48.21 -10.83 -16.39
CA GLN A 80 -49.40 -10.28 -15.73
C GLN A 80 -50.52 -10.02 -16.74
N SER A 81 -50.20 -9.50 -17.94
CA SER A 81 -51.19 -9.29 -19.00
C SER A 81 -51.80 -10.61 -19.54
N ILE A 82 -50.98 -11.66 -19.68
CA ILE A 82 -51.42 -13.00 -20.10
C ILE A 82 -52.37 -13.59 -19.04
N LEU A 83 -51.97 -13.55 -17.77
CA LEU A 83 -52.77 -14.05 -16.65
C LEU A 83 -54.10 -13.28 -16.49
N LEU A 84 -54.07 -11.94 -16.58
CA LEU A 84 -55.28 -11.11 -16.54
C LEU A 84 -56.22 -11.35 -17.74
N SER A 85 -55.69 -11.79 -18.88
CA SER A 85 -56.50 -12.21 -20.04
C SER A 85 -57.12 -13.62 -19.89
N GLY A 86 -56.78 -14.35 -18.83
CA GLY A 86 -57.23 -15.72 -18.59
C GLY A 86 -56.53 -16.78 -19.47
N GLN A 87 -55.36 -16.46 -20.02
CA GLN A 87 -54.57 -17.36 -20.87
C GLN A 87 -53.49 -18.10 -20.06
N SER A 88 -53.15 -19.31 -20.51
CA SER A 88 -52.01 -20.08 -20.00
C SER A 88 -50.68 -19.47 -20.46
N ILE A 89 -49.70 -19.39 -19.55
CA ILE A 89 -48.33 -18.96 -19.87
C ILE A 89 -47.68 -20.01 -20.80
N PRO A 90 -47.05 -19.62 -21.93
CA PRO A 90 -46.34 -20.56 -22.80
C PRO A 90 -45.14 -21.22 -22.12
N GLU A 91 -44.96 -22.53 -22.32
CA GLU A 91 -43.83 -23.29 -21.75
C GLU A 91 -42.47 -22.78 -22.26
N GLU A 92 -42.36 -22.31 -23.51
CA GLU A 92 -41.18 -21.58 -24.03
C GLU A 92 -40.73 -20.44 -23.11
N LEU A 93 -41.68 -19.64 -22.61
CA LEU A 93 -41.41 -18.49 -21.76
C LEU A 93 -41.00 -18.92 -20.35
N ILE A 94 -41.61 -19.99 -19.82
CA ILE A 94 -41.24 -20.56 -18.52
C ILE A 94 -39.80 -21.11 -18.56
N ILE A 95 -39.47 -21.93 -19.56
CA ILE A 95 -38.13 -22.50 -19.72
C ILE A 95 -37.10 -21.37 -19.90
N LYS A 96 -37.40 -20.35 -20.72
CA LYS A 96 -36.55 -19.17 -20.87
C LYS A 96 -36.27 -18.47 -19.54
N LEU A 97 -37.31 -18.16 -18.76
CA LEU A 97 -37.16 -17.45 -17.48
C LEU A 97 -36.43 -18.29 -16.42
N MET A 98 -36.62 -19.62 -16.42
CA MET A 98 -35.83 -20.53 -15.57
C MET A 98 -34.36 -20.56 -15.97
N LEU A 99 -34.04 -20.57 -17.27
CA LEU A 99 -32.66 -20.47 -17.77
C LEU A 99 -32.03 -19.10 -17.45
N GLU A 100 -32.78 -18.01 -17.53
CA GLU A 100 -32.31 -16.68 -17.11
C GLU A 100 -32.05 -16.64 -15.59
N LYS A 101 -32.89 -17.27 -14.77
CA LYS A 101 -32.64 -17.42 -13.33
C LYS A 101 -31.41 -18.28 -13.04
N LEU A 102 -31.19 -19.39 -13.75
CA LEU A 102 -30.01 -20.26 -13.59
C LEU A 102 -28.70 -19.57 -13.98
N ASN A 103 -28.74 -18.61 -14.89
CA ASN A 103 -27.59 -17.78 -15.28
C ASN A 103 -27.47 -16.48 -14.46
N SER A 104 -28.31 -16.27 -13.44
CA SER A 104 -28.27 -15.07 -12.60
C SER A 104 -27.07 -15.07 -11.64
N LEU A 105 -26.61 -13.88 -11.26
CA LEU A 105 -25.49 -13.69 -10.34
C LEU A 105 -25.70 -14.41 -9.00
N GLN A 106 -26.93 -14.45 -8.49
CA GLN A 106 -27.31 -15.18 -7.27
C GLN A 106 -26.95 -16.67 -7.37
N VAL A 107 -27.34 -17.33 -8.46
CA VAL A 107 -27.06 -18.75 -8.69
C VAL A 107 -25.57 -18.99 -8.89
N SER A 108 -24.85 -18.02 -9.48
CA SER A 108 -23.38 -18.07 -9.58
C SER A 108 -22.63 -18.01 -8.25
N HIS A 109 -23.25 -17.57 -7.15
CA HIS A 109 -22.63 -17.60 -5.82
C HIS A 109 -23.17 -18.71 -4.93
N PHE A 110 -24.49 -18.86 -4.90
CA PHE A 110 -25.20 -19.72 -3.96
C PHE A 110 -25.48 -21.13 -4.50
N GLY A 111 -25.33 -21.37 -5.81
CA GLY A 111 -25.77 -22.61 -6.46
C GLY A 111 -27.29 -22.71 -6.56
N TYR A 112 -27.80 -23.86 -6.99
CA TYR A 112 -29.23 -24.07 -7.21
C TYR A 112 -29.77 -25.43 -6.75
N VAL A 113 -31.10 -25.51 -6.62
CA VAL A 113 -31.87 -26.76 -6.61
C VAL A 113 -32.96 -26.69 -7.68
N ILE A 114 -33.00 -27.67 -8.59
CA ILE A 114 -34.07 -27.82 -9.61
C ILE A 114 -34.90 -29.08 -9.31
N THR A 115 -36.22 -29.00 -9.47
CA THR A 115 -37.15 -30.13 -9.27
C THR A 115 -38.08 -30.42 -10.46
N GLU A 116 -38.21 -29.49 -11.40
CA GLU A 116 -39.26 -29.49 -12.45
C GLU A 116 -38.76 -29.83 -13.86
N LEU A 117 -37.45 -29.76 -14.12
CA LEU A 117 -36.85 -30.19 -15.39
C LEU A 117 -36.34 -31.64 -15.27
N PRO A 118 -36.62 -32.53 -16.25
CA PRO A 118 -37.50 -32.31 -17.42
C PRO A 118 -39.00 -32.32 -17.06
N THR A 119 -39.77 -31.53 -17.80
CA THR A 119 -41.24 -31.49 -17.73
C THR A 119 -41.89 -32.71 -18.39
N LEU A 120 -43.18 -32.94 -18.10
CA LEU A 120 -43.99 -34.01 -18.72
C LEU A 120 -44.66 -33.58 -20.04
N SER A 121 -44.51 -32.31 -20.42
CA SER A 121 -44.98 -31.77 -21.69
C SER A 121 -43.92 -31.99 -22.76
N GLU A 122 -44.36 -32.36 -23.97
CA GLU A 122 -43.53 -32.30 -25.19
C GLU A 122 -44.11 -31.30 -26.20
N ASP A 123 -45.10 -30.47 -25.82
CA ASP A 123 -45.77 -29.52 -26.72
C ASP A 123 -44.79 -28.46 -27.27
N THR A 124 -43.74 -28.16 -26.51
CA THR A 124 -42.68 -27.20 -26.85
C THR A 124 -41.34 -27.87 -27.15
N MET A 125 -40.86 -28.72 -26.24
CA MET A 125 -39.47 -29.20 -26.23
C MET A 125 -39.40 -30.63 -25.69
N THR A 126 -38.86 -31.55 -26.48
CA THR A 126 -38.78 -32.97 -26.12
C THR A 126 -37.92 -33.18 -24.87
N THR A 127 -38.21 -34.23 -24.09
CA THR A 127 -37.46 -34.54 -22.86
C THR A 127 -35.96 -34.67 -23.10
N LEU A 128 -35.53 -35.19 -24.25
CA LEU A 128 -34.11 -35.29 -24.62
C LEU A 128 -33.44 -33.92 -24.75
N GLN A 129 -34.12 -32.95 -25.38
CA GLN A 129 -33.60 -31.58 -25.51
C GLN A 129 -33.57 -30.86 -24.16
N GLN A 130 -34.54 -31.11 -23.27
CA GLN A 130 -34.53 -30.58 -21.91
C GLN A 130 -33.37 -31.16 -21.07
N ILE A 131 -33.04 -32.44 -21.25
CA ILE A 131 -31.86 -33.08 -20.64
C ILE A 131 -30.56 -32.52 -21.23
N GLU A 132 -30.51 -32.25 -22.54
CA GLU A 132 -29.37 -31.60 -23.18
C GLU A 132 -29.13 -30.17 -22.63
N LEU A 133 -30.20 -29.41 -22.33
CA LEU A 133 -30.07 -28.14 -21.59
C LEU A 133 -29.42 -28.35 -20.22
N ILE A 134 -29.88 -29.31 -19.41
CA ILE A 134 -29.31 -29.61 -18.08
C ILE A 134 -27.82 -29.98 -18.19
N LYS A 135 -27.46 -30.83 -19.17
CA LYS A 135 -26.05 -31.24 -19.42
C LYS A 135 -25.16 -30.06 -19.87
N ASN A 136 -25.74 -29.02 -20.47
CA ASN A 136 -25.04 -27.87 -21.03
C ASN A 136 -25.18 -26.57 -20.21
N LEU A 137 -25.73 -26.62 -19.00
CA LEU A 137 -25.72 -25.48 -18.07
C LEU A 137 -24.28 -25.05 -17.75
N ASN A 138 -24.07 -23.73 -17.66
CA ASN A 138 -22.79 -23.13 -17.22
C ASN A 138 -22.34 -23.67 -15.85
N LEU A 139 -23.31 -23.88 -14.96
CA LEU A 139 -23.13 -24.61 -13.71
C LEU A 139 -23.79 -25.98 -13.84
N LYS A 140 -23.01 -26.99 -14.23
CA LYS A 140 -23.47 -28.38 -14.28
C LYS A 140 -23.79 -28.89 -12.88
N PRO A 141 -24.87 -29.68 -12.71
CA PRO A 141 -25.23 -30.24 -11.41
C PRO A 141 -24.10 -31.10 -10.86
N ASP A 142 -23.90 -31.02 -9.55
CA ASP A 142 -22.96 -31.85 -8.78
C ASP A 142 -23.63 -33.09 -8.22
N ILE A 143 -24.91 -32.97 -7.83
CA ILE A 143 -25.60 -33.97 -7.02
C ILE A 143 -26.97 -34.25 -7.61
N ILE A 144 -27.20 -35.51 -7.96
CA ILE A 144 -28.49 -36.01 -8.42
C ILE A 144 -29.14 -36.76 -7.28
N ILE A 145 -30.35 -36.34 -6.89
CA ILE A 145 -31.16 -36.99 -5.85
C ILE A 145 -32.34 -37.67 -6.56
N ASN A 146 -32.46 -38.99 -6.46
CA ASN A 146 -33.56 -39.75 -7.07
C ASN A 146 -34.49 -40.33 -5.99
N ILE A 147 -35.72 -39.85 -5.94
CA ILE A 147 -36.74 -40.32 -4.98
C ILE A 147 -37.54 -41.48 -5.61
N LYS A 148 -37.17 -42.71 -5.27
CA LYS A 148 -37.84 -43.94 -5.71
C LYS A 148 -39.06 -44.22 -4.85
N CYS A 149 -40.24 -44.35 -5.46
CA CYS A 149 -41.49 -44.69 -4.77
C CYS A 149 -42.31 -45.68 -5.63
N PRO A 150 -42.88 -46.75 -5.06
CA PRO A 150 -43.79 -47.65 -5.77
C PRO A 150 -45.04 -46.93 -6.29
N ASP A 151 -45.56 -47.35 -7.43
CA ASP A 151 -46.69 -46.66 -8.07
C ASP A 151 -47.95 -46.70 -7.21
N TYR A 152 -48.21 -47.83 -6.54
CA TYR A 152 -49.37 -48.03 -5.68
C TYR A 152 -49.36 -47.07 -4.48
N ASP A 153 -48.24 -46.96 -3.78
CA ASP A 153 -48.10 -46.09 -2.61
C ASP A 153 -48.21 -44.61 -3.00
N LEU A 154 -47.67 -44.24 -4.16
CA LEU A 154 -47.77 -42.91 -4.73
C LEU A 154 -49.22 -42.55 -5.13
N CYS A 155 -49.93 -43.46 -5.81
CA CYS A 155 -51.33 -43.25 -6.19
C CYS A 155 -52.24 -43.17 -4.96
N GLN A 156 -52.00 -43.99 -3.92
CA GLN A 156 -52.70 -43.89 -2.65
C GLN A 156 -52.43 -42.57 -1.92
N ARG A 157 -51.18 -42.09 -1.93
CA ARG A 157 -50.76 -40.84 -1.31
C ARG A 157 -51.45 -39.63 -1.93
N ILE A 158 -51.39 -39.50 -3.26
CA ILE A 158 -51.93 -38.33 -3.98
C ILE A 158 -53.47 -38.35 -3.96
N SER A 159 -54.11 -39.50 -4.20
CA SER A 159 -55.59 -39.59 -4.11
C SER A 159 -56.14 -39.38 -2.69
N GLY A 160 -55.29 -39.46 -1.67
CA GLY A 160 -55.58 -39.08 -0.28
C GLY A 160 -55.45 -37.59 0.02
N GLN A 161 -54.95 -36.75 -0.88
CA GLN A 161 -54.78 -35.32 -0.65
C GLN A 161 -56.10 -34.55 -0.85
N ARG A 162 -56.28 -33.47 -0.09
CA ARG A 162 -57.42 -32.54 -0.22
C ARG A 162 -56.93 -31.11 -0.05
N GLN A 163 -57.41 -30.20 -0.89
CA GLN A 163 -57.03 -28.79 -0.88
C GLN A 163 -58.13 -27.92 -0.27
N HIS A 164 -57.78 -27.01 0.64
CA HIS A 164 -58.71 -26.04 1.19
C HIS A 164 -59.07 -24.96 0.16
N GLY A 165 -60.35 -24.82 -0.19
CA GLY A 165 -60.80 -23.96 -1.29
C GLY A 165 -60.48 -22.47 -1.12
N GLY A 166 -60.40 -21.98 0.12
CA GLY A 166 -60.03 -20.58 0.42
C GLY A 166 -58.52 -20.26 0.48
N THR A 167 -57.70 -21.12 1.10
CA THR A 167 -56.27 -20.86 1.38
C THR A 167 -55.31 -21.60 0.45
N GLY A 168 -55.81 -22.56 -0.35
CA GLY A 168 -54.98 -23.42 -1.20
C GLY A 168 -54.15 -24.47 -0.46
N TYR A 169 -54.21 -24.55 0.87
CA TYR A 169 -53.44 -25.50 1.68
C TYR A 169 -53.84 -26.96 1.41
N ILE A 170 -52.86 -27.87 1.33
CA ILE A 170 -53.08 -29.29 1.01
C ILE A 170 -52.93 -30.16 2.27
N TYR A 171 -54.03 -30.78 2.70
CA TYR A 171 -54.06 -31.77 3.76
C TYR A 171 -53.80 -33.18 3.21
N ARG A 172 -52.97 -33.96 3.92
CA ARG A 172 -52.77 -35.39 3.69
C ARG A 172 -53.92 -36.21 4.29
N ARG A 173 -54.15 -37.44 3.80
CA ARG A 173 -55.22 -38.33 4.29
C ARG A 173 -55.21 -38.45 5.82
N ASP A 174 -54.04 -38.63 6.40
CA ASP A 174 -53.81 -38.76 7.84
C ASP A 174 -53.97 -37.46 8.66
N GLN A 175 -54.47 -36.38 8.06
CA GLN A 175 -54.78 -35.08 8.69
C GLN A 175 -56.26 -34.68 8.54
N TRP A 176 -57.06 -35.41 7.75
CA TRP A 176 -58.49 -35.11 7.55
C TRP A 176 -59.42 -36.33 7.61
N ASP A 177 -58.89 -37.54 7.41
CA ASP A 177 -59.65 -38.80 7.41
C ASP A 177 -59.80 -39.33 8.86
N PRO A 178 -61.01 -39.28 9.46
CA PRO A 178 -61.19 -39.64 10.87
C PRO A 178 -60.87 -41.11 11.15
N GLU A 179 -61.09 -42.01 10.17
CA GLU A 179 -60.76 -43.44 10.34
C GLU A 179 -59.24 -43.63 10.45
N VAL A 180 -58.44 -42.86 9.71
CA VAL A 180 -56.97 -42.94 9.78
C VAL A 180 -56.45 -42.38 11.10
N ILE A 181 -57.03 -41.29 11.60
CA ILE A 181 -56.61 -40.65 12.86
C ILE A 181 -57.00 -41.51 14.07
N GLU A 182 -58.20 -42.10 14.09
CA GLU A 182 -58.61 -43.04 15.14
C GLU A 182 -57.72 -44.30 15.16
N ASN A 183 -57.36 -44.83 13.98
CA ASN A 183 -56.43 -45.95 13.86
C ASN A 183 -54.98 -45.60 14.24
N ARG A 184 -54.54 -44.34 14.05
CA ARG A 184 -53.26 -43.83 14.58
C ARG A 184 -53.28 -43.81 16.11
N ARG A 185 -54.35 -43.32 16.74
CA ARG A 185 -54.49 -43.29 18.21
C ARG A 185 -54.47 -44.70 18.82
N LYS A 186 -55.21 -45.66 18.23
CA LYS A 186 -55.19 -47.08 18.65
C LYS A 186 -53.78 -47.67 18.67
N ARG A 187 -53.00 -47.47 17.59
CA ARG A 187 -51.62 -47.97 17.50
C ARG A 187 -50.66 -47.31 18.50
N ARG A 188 -50.85 -46.05 18.86
CA ARG A 188 -50.08 -45.41 19.94
C ARG A 188 -50.37 -46.07 21.28
N LYS A 189 -51.66 -46.19 21.66
CA LYS A 189 -52.09 -46.85 22.90
C LYS A 189 -51.74 -48.34 22.97
N GLU A 190 -51.54 -49.00 21.84
CA GLU A 190 -50.97 -50.36 21.77
C GLU A 190 -49.45 -50.35 22.03
N ALA A 191 -48.70 -49.42 21.45
CA ALA A 191 -47.24 -49.32 21.64
C ALA A 191 -46.81 -48.83 23.03
N GLN A 192 -47.52 -47.86 23.63
CA GLN A 192 -47.27 -47.40 25.01
C GLN A 192 -47.37 -48.57 26.01
N LYS A 193 -48.30 -49.51 25.78
CA LYS A 193 -48.54 -50.69 26.64
C LYS A 193 -47.49 -51.80 26.52
N GLU A 194 -46.51 -51.67 25.63
CA GLU A 194 -45.32 -52.52 25.60
C GLU A 194 -44.09 -51.84 26.24
N GLY A 195 -44.20 -50.59 26.72
CA GLY A 195 -43.05 -49.72 27.03
C GLY A 195 -42.70 -49.49 28.51
N LYS A 196 -43.66 -49.38 29.44
CA LYS A 196 -43.42 -49.01 30.85
C LYS A 196 -44.33 -49.75 31.85
N VAL A 197 -43.98 -49.65 33.14
CA VAL A 197 -44.73 -50.17 34.31
C VAL A 197 -44.57 -49.20 35.49
N GLU A 198 -45.23 -48.04 35.44
CA GLU A 198 -45.20 -47.00 36.50
C GLU A 198 -46.61 -46.37 36.67
N GLU A 199 -47.51 -47.04 37.39
CA GLU A 199 -48.97 -46.80 37.40
C GLU A 199 -49.46 -45.47 38.01
N GLU A 200 -48.58 -44.58 38.52
CA GLU A 200 -48.99 -43.35 39.25
C GLU A 200 -48.88 -42.03 38.45
N GLY A 201 -48.57 -42.10 37.14
CA GLY A 201 -48.60 -40.94 36.22
C GLY A 201 -49.55 -41.08 35.03
N GLU A 202 -49.98 -42.30 34.70
CA GLU A 202 -50.68 -42.61 33.44
C GLU A 202 -52.08 -41.98 33.33
N GLU A 203 -52.77 -41.74 34.45
CA GLU A 203 -54.13 -41.18 34.43
C GLU A 203 -54.20 -39.71 34.00
N GLU A 204 -53.14 -38.91 34.22
CA GLU A 204 -53.08 -37.51 33.76
C GLU A 204 -52.67 -37.44 32.27
N GLU A 205 -51.67 -38.22 31.85
CA GLU A 205 -51.28 -38.33 30.43
C GLU A 205 -52.42 -38.87 29.54
N GLU A 206 -53.18 -39.89 29.99
CA GLU A 206 -54.33 -40.40 29.22
C GLU A 206 -55.46 -39.36 29.06
N GLN A 207 -55.60 -38.43 30.02
CA GLN A 207 -56.59 -37.33 29.94
C GLN A 207 -56.12 -36.24 28.97
N GLU A 208 -54.86 -35.81 29.01
CA GLU A 208 -54.32 -34.85 28.03
C GLU A 208 -54.37 -35.41 26.60
N GLU A 209 -54.07 -36.70 26.40
CA GLU A 209 -54.26 -37.38 25.10
C GLU A 209 -55.73 -37.41 24.63
N GLU A 210 -56.70 -37.50 25.55
CA GLU A 210 -58.14 -37.51 25.22
C GLU A 210 -58.63 -36.10 24.85
N GLU A 211 -58.25 -35.07 25.60
CA GLU A 211 -58.59 -33.68 25.26
C GLU A 211 -57.93 -33.24 23.95
N ALA A 212 -56.66 -33.58 23.73
CA ALA A 212 -55.96 -33.29 22.47
C ALA A 212 -56.61 -33.99 21.26
N PHE A 213 -57.03 -35.25 21.39
CA PHE A 213 -57.77 -35.96 20.34
C PHE A 213 -59.15 -35.35 20.08
N ILE A 214 -59.86 -34.91 21.12
CA ILE A 214 -61.14 -34.21 20.97
C ILE A 214 -60.95 -32.88 20.23
N ALA A 215 -59.89 -32.13 20.52
CA ALA A 215 -59.54 -30.90 19.80
C ALA A 215 -59.16 -31.16 18.33
N GLU A 216 -58.35 -32.19 18.05
CA GLU A 216 -58.00 -32.62 16.67
C GLU A 216 -59.27 -32.98 15.87
N MET A 217 -60.19 -33.75 16.46
CA MET A 217 -61.46 -34.11 15.83
C MET A 217 -62.40 -32.91 15.60
N GLN A 218 -62.39 -31.91 16.50
CA GLN A 218 -63.14 -30.67 16.29
C GLN A 218 -62.58 -29.85 15.13
N MET A 219 -61.25 -29.64 15.07
CA MET A 219 -60.62 -28.96 13.93
C MET A 219 -60.86 -29.70 12.61
N VAL A 220 -60.75 -31.02 12.59
CA VAL A 220 -61.06 -31.84 11.39
C VAL A 220 -62.51 -31.65 10.94
N ALA A 221 -63.48 -31.58 11.85
CA ALA A 221 -64.89 -31.35 11.50
C ALA A 221 -65.18 -29.95 10.91
N GLU A 222 -64.39 -28.94 11.27
CA GLU A 222 -64.45 -27.60 10.67
C GLU A 222 -63.74 -27.55 9.30
N ILE A 223 -62.56 -28.16 9.21
CA ILE A 223 -61.75 -28.22 7.99
C ILE A 223 -62.44 -29.05 6.89
N LEU A 224 -63.09 -30.17 7.25
CA LEU A 224 -63.79 -31.08 6.32
C LEU A 224 -64.82 -30.38 5.42
N GLN A 225 -65.40 -29.27 5.86
CA GLN A 225 -66.40 -28.50 5.09
C GLN A 225 -65.77 -27.61 4.02
N HIS A 226 -64.46 -27.35 4.11
CA HIS A 226 -63.73 -26.38 3.29
C HIS A 226 -62.71 -27.02 2.33
N ILE A 227 -62.46 -28.33 2.46
CA ILE A 227 -61.49 -29.07 1.65
C ILE A 227 -62.15 -29.81 0.48
N VAL A 228 -61.44 -29.86 -0.66
CA VAL A 228 -61.91 -30.40 -1.95
C VAL A 228 -60.83 -31.29 -2.55
N GLN A 229 -61.21 -32.33 -3.29
CA GLN A 229 -60.26 -33.11 -4.10
C GLN A 229 -60.07 -32.44 -5.47
N ARG A 230 -58.83 -32.20 -5.90
CA ARG A 230 -58.56 -31.59 -7.21
C ARG A 230 -58.76 -32.62 -8.33
N PRO A 231 -59.09 -32.21 -9.57
CA PRO A 231 -59.24 -33.15 -10.69
C PRO A 231 -57.98 -33.99 -10.98
N GLU A 232 -56.80 -33.42 -10.77
CA GLU A 232 -55.50 -34.11 -10.86
C GLU A 232 -55.26 -35.15 -9.75
N ASP A 233 -55.95 -35.04 -8.60
CA ASP A 233 -55.86 -36.00 -7.50
C ASP A 233 -56.76 -37.23 -7.69
N TYR A 234 -57.48 -37.36 -8.81
CA TYR A 234 -58.25 -38.58 -9.10
C TYR A 234 -57.33 -39.72 -9.53
N LEU A 235 -57.56 -40.92 -8.98
CA LEU A 235 -56.69 -42.09 -9.17
C LEU A 235 -56.42 -42.42 -10.64
N GLU A 236 -57.44 -42.35 -11.49
CA GLU A 236 -57.32 -42.56 -12.94
C GLU A 236 -56.35 -41.57 -13.61
N ASN A 237 -56.37 -40.29 -13.18
CA ASN A 237 -55.48 -39.26 -13.70
C ASN A 237 -54.05 -39.43 -13.18
N ILE A 238 -53.89 -39.80 -11.89
CA ILE A 238 -52.57 -40.09 -11.30
C ILE A 238 -51.92 -41.29 -11.99
N GLU A 239 -52.66 -42.38 -12.24
CA GLU A 239 -52.15 -43.55 -12.95
C GLU A 239 -51.71 -43.22 -14.38
N ASN A 240 -52.47 -42.37 -15.09
CA ASN A 240 -52.08 -41.87 -16.41
C ASN A 240 -50.80 -41.01 -16.35
N ILE A 241 -50.68 -40.10 -15.38
CA ILE A 241 -49.48 -39.26 -15.18
C ILE A 241 -48.24 -40.12 -14.85
N VAL A 242 -48.38 -41.10 -13.95
CA VAL A 242 -47.30 -42.03 -13.59
C VAL A 242 -46.91 -42.91 -14.77
N LYS A 243 -47.86 -43.30 -15.62
CA LYS A 243 -47.60 -44.03 -16.86
C LYS A 243 -46.82 -43.17 -17.86
N LEU A 244 -47.26 -41.95 -18.16
CA LEU A 244 -46.57 -41.03 -19.07
C LEU A 244 -45.13 -40.75 -18.60
N TYR A 245 -44.92 -40.56 -17.30
CA TYR A 245 -43.60 -40.38 -16.71
C TYR A 245 -42.66 -41.57 -16.99
N LYS A 246 -43.17 -42.80 -16.98
CA LYS A 246 -42.39 -44.01 -17.32
C LYS A 246 -42.11 -44.14 -18.82
N GLU A 247 -43.06 -43.77 -19.67
CA GLU A 247 -42.96 -43.92 -21.13
C GLU A 247 -42.08 -42.83 -21.77
N ILE A 248 -42.02 -41.62 -21.17
CA ILE A 248 -41.33 -40.45 -21.72
C ILE A 248 -40.04 -40.12 -20.94
N ILE A 249 -40.12 -39.98 -19.61
CA ILE A 249 -39.05 -39.37 -18.79
C ILE A 249 -38.08 -40.40 -18.21
N LEU A 250 -38.56 -41.56 -17.77
CA LEU A 250 -37.76 -42.49 -16.98
C LEU A 250 -36.50 -43.00 -17.70
N HIS A 251 -36.61 -43.45 -18.95
CA HIS A 251 -35.47 -44.00 -19.69
C HIS A 251 -34.37 -42.95 -19.96
N PRO A 252 -34.68 -41.72 -20.44
CA PRO A 252 -33.68 -40.66 -20.52
C PRO A 252 -33.04 -40.29 -19.17
N LEU A 253 -33.78 -40.34 -18.05
CA LEU A 253 -33.19 -40.09 -16.72
C LEU A 253 -32.29 -41.23 -16.23
N GLU A 254 -32.61 -42.49 -16.56
CA GLU A 254 -31.76 -43.64 -16.25
C GLU A 254 -30.40 -43.54 -16.99
N GLU A 255 -30.39 -43.04 -18.23
CA GLU A 255 -29.14 -42.72 -18.96
C GLU A 255 -28.33 -41.61 -18.26
N VAL A 256 -28.97 -40.49 -17.88
CA VAL A 256 -28.32 -39.38 -17.15
C VAL A 256 -27.74 -39.83 -15.82
N MET A 257 -28.48 -40.66 -15.06
CA MET A 257 -28.00 -41.22 -13.79
C MET A 257 -26.84 -42.20 -13.98
N ALA A 258 -26.80 -42.95 -15.07
CA ALA A 258 -25.72 -43.92 -15.37
C ALA A 258 -24.43 -43.25 -15.88
N GLU A 259 -24.53 -42.07 -16.52
CA GLU A 259 -23.38 -41.23 -16.87
C GLU A 259 -22.77 -40.50 -15.66
N HIS A 260 -23.54 -40.28 -14.60
CA HIS A 260 -23.12 -39.48 -13.45
C HIS A 260 -22.17 -40.24 -12.50
N ASN A 261 -21.33 -39.51 -11.77
CA ASN A 261 -20.51 -40.14 -10.72
C ASN A 261 -21.41 -40.68 -9.59
N SER A 262 -21.32 -41.99 -9.35
CA SER A 262 -22.10 -42.71 -8.34
C SER A 262 -21.86 -42.25 -6.90
N GLN A 263 -20.75 -41.57 -6.60
CA GLN A 263 -20.50 -40.98 -5.28
C GLN A 263 -21.46 -39.81 -4.97
N TYR A 264 -21.93 -39.12 -6.01
CA TYR A 264 -22.81 -37.96 -5.91
C TYR A 264 -24.23 -38.25 -6.42
N LEU A 265 -24.59 -39.52 -6.58
CA LEU A 265 -25.94 -39.99 -6.87
C LEU A 265 -26.58 -40.51 -5.57
N ILE A 266 -27.58 -39.81 -5.07
CA ILE A 266 -28.27 -40.15 -3.82
C ILE A 266 -29.64 -40.76 -4.17
N GLU A 267 -29.80 -42.06 -3.93
CA GLU A 267 -31.09 -42.73 -4.06
C GLU A 267 -31.84 -42.73 -2.72
N LEU A 268 -33.13 -42.37 -2.76
CA LEU A 268 -33.99 -42.21 -1.59
C LEU A 268 -35.26 -43.06 -1.71
N ASP A 269 -35.70 -43.65 -0.59
CA ASP A 269 -37.00 -44.34 -0.48
C ASP A 269 -38.11 -43.33 -0.17
N GLY A 270 -38.86 -42.96 -1.21
CA GLY A 270 -39.97 -42.02 -1.12
C GLY A 270 -41.15 -42.46 -0.27
N ASN A 271 -41.16 -43.66 0.34
CA ASN A 271 -42.14 -44.05 1.35
C ASN A 271 -41.81 -43.56 2.77
N LYS A 272 -40.60 -43.04 3.00
CA LYS A 272 -40.19 -42.41 4.26
C LYS A 272 -40.80 -41.01 4.44
N PRO A 273 -40.95 -40.52 5.70
CA PRO A 273 -41.33 -39.13 5.95
C PRO A 273 -40.26 -38.15 5.42
N PRO A 274 -40.64 -36.93 4.99
CA PRO A 274 -39.71 -35.99 4.37
C PRO A 274 -38.56 -35.56 5.29
N GLU A 275 -38.78 -35.58 6.61
CA GLU A 275 -37.77 -35.30 7.63
C GLU A 275 -36.65 -36.36 7.62
N GLU A 276 -37.01 -37.65 7.53
CA GLU A 276 -36.03 -38.75 7.45
C GLU A 276 -35.31 -38.76 6.09
N LEU A 277 -36.03 -38.41 5.01
CA LEU A 277 -35.42 -38.21 3.69
C LEU A 277 -34.39 -37.09 3.69
N PHE A 278 -34.74 -35.94 4.29
CA PHE A 278 -33.85 -34.80 4.46
C PHE A 278 -32.62 -35.16 5.31
N MET A 279 -32.79 -35.84 6.44
CA MET A 279 -31.66 -36.30 7.26
C MET A 279 -30.77 -37.29 6.50
N THR A 280 -31.36 -38.24 5.76
CA THR A 280 -30.61 -39.18 4.90
C THR A 280 -29.76 -38.45 3.84
N VAL A 281 -30.29 -37.37 3.25
CA VAL A 281 -29.51 -36.49 2.36
C VAL A 281 -28.40 -35.77 3.13
N MET A 282 -28.71 -35.10 4.24
CA MET A 282 -27.73 -34.33 4.99
C MET A 282 -26.57 -35.19 5.51
N ASP A 283 -26.84 -36.40 6.01
CA ASP A 283 -25.80 -37.33 6.43
C ASP A 283 -24.95 -37.82 5.26
N ARG A 284 -25.52 -38.02 4.07
CA ARG A 284 -24.73 -38.30 2.85
C ARG A 284 -23.84 -37.12 2.47
N LEU A 285 -24.35 -35.89 2.55
CA LEU A 285 -23.59 -34.68 2.20
C LEU A 285 -22.47 -34.35 3.20
N LYS A 286 -22.58 -34.77 4.48
CA LYS A 286 -21.50 -34.62 5.48
C LYS A 286 -20.19 -35.34 5.10
N TYR A 287 -20.28 -36.49 4.42
CA TYR A 287 -19.12 -37.30 4.03
C TYR A 287 -18.59 -37.00 2.62
N LEU A 288 -19.10 -35.96 1.95
CA LEU A 288 -18.63 -35.50 0.65
C LEU A 288 -17.90 -34.16 0.85
N ASN A 289 -16.72 -34.00 0.24
CA ASN A 289 -15.90 -32.79 0.33
C ASN A 289 -16.49 -31.64 -0.51
N LEU A 290 -17.66 -31.16 -0.09
CA LEU A 290 -18.50 -30.17 -0.76
C LEU A 290 -18.34 -28.79 -0.11
N LYS A 291 -17.77 -27.83 -0.83
CA LYS A 291 -17.71 -26.43 -0.37
C LYS A 291 -19.12 -25.83 -0.40
N ARG A 292 -19.69 -25.53 0.79
CA ARG A 292 -20.95 -24.77 0.92
C ARG A 292 -20.78 -23.35 0.38
N ALA A 293 -21.87 -22.73 -0.06
CA ALA A 293 -21.86 -21.30 -0.34
C ALA A 293 -21.62 -20.51 0.96
N ALA A 294 -20.73 -19.52 0.89
CA ALA A 294 -20.44 -18.66 2.04
C ALA A 294 -21.56 -17.61 2.18
N VAL A 295 -22.12 -17.54 3.38
CA VAL A 295 -23.23 -16.64 3.72
C VAL A 295 -22.67 -15.24 3.96
N LEU A 296 -23.38 -14.22 3.45
CA LEU A 296 -23.10 -12.82 3.75
C LEU A 296 -23.99 -12.37 4.91
N THR A 297 -23.40 -11.80 5.95
CA THR A 297 -24.13 -11.28 7.12
C THR A 297 -24.05 -9.76 7.14
N LYS A 298 -25.21 -9.08 7.20
CA LYS A 298 -25.26 -7.62 7.38
C LYS A 298 -24.92 -7.25 8.82
N LEU A 299 -23.90 -6.40 9.01
CA LEU A 299 -23.44 -5.99 10.34
C LEU A 299 -24.25 -4.82 10.93
N GLN A 300 -25.09 -4.15 10.14
CA GLN A 300 -26.01 -3.06 10.53
C GLN A 300 -26.70 -3.24 11.90
N SER A 301 -26.54 -2.27 12.79
CA SER A 301 -27.32 -2.09 14.03
C SER A 301 -28.68 -1.42 13.74
N THR A 302 -29.61 -1.47 14.70
CA THR A 302 -30.85 -0.65 14.70
C THR A 302 -31.03 0.14 15.99
N GLU A 303 -30.05 0.07 16.89
CA GLU A 303 -30.19 0.48 18.31
C GLU A 303 -29.04 1.40 18.77
N GLU A 304 -27.97 1.51 17.97
CA GLU A 304 -26.76 2.31 18.26
C GLU A 304 -26.34 3.09 17.01
N GLU A 305 -26.25 4.42 17.13
CA GLU A 305 -25.87 5.33 16.04
C GLU A 305 -24.34 5.33 15.83
N ILE A 306 -23.83 4.40 15.03
CA ILE A 306 -22.41 4.37 14.61
C ILE A 306 -22.13 5.60 13.73
N THR A 307 -21.51 6.64 14.29
CA THR A 307 -21.32 7.89 13.55
C THR A 307 -20.21 7.78 12.50
N ASP A 308 -20.42 8.35 11.31
CA ASP A 308 -19.43 8.36 10.21
C ASP A 308 -18.07 8.95 10.58
N ILE A 309 -18.01 9.72 11.68
CA ILE A 309 -16.86 10.48 12.16
C ILE A 309 -15.85 9.58 12.91
N MET A 310 -16.26 8.39 13.35
CA MET A 310 -15.41 7.45 14.09
C MET A 310 -14.14 7.08 13.30
N GLU A 311 -13.04 6.91 14.05
CA GLU A 311 -11.76 6.49 13.46
C GLU A 311 -11.85 5.07 12.92
N ASN A 312 -11.05 4.75 11.90
CA ASN A 312 -11.18 3.48 11.19
C ASN A 312 -10.96 2.26 12.11
N ASP A 313 -10.06 2.37 13.09
CA ASP A 313 -9.76 1.31 14.03
C ASP A 313 -10.92 1.07 15.03
N GLU A 314 -11.52 2.13 15.54
CA GLU A 314 -12.72 2.11 16.40
C GLU A 314 -13.93 1.51 15.67
N LEU A 315 -14.12 1.91 14.41
CA LEU A 315 -15.14 1.36 13.52
C LEU A 315 -14.93 -0.14 13.25
N PHE A 316 -13.69 -0.61 13.09
CA PHE A 316 -13.45 -2.03 12.88
C PHE A 316 -13.54 -2.88 14.15
N ARG A 317 -13.27 -2.32 15.36
CA ARG A 317 -13.55 -3.00 16.64
C ARG A 317 -15.03 -3.29 16.81
N THR A 318 -15.85 -2.23 16.73
CA THR A 318 -17.32 -2.34 16.83
C THR A 318 -17.92 -3.25 15.76
N LEU A 319 -17.49 -3.14 14.50
CA LEU A 319 -17.92 -4.06 13.43
C LEU A 319 -17.43 -5.51 13.61
N ALA A 320 -16.36 -5.76 14.37
CA ALA A 320 -15.85 -7.10 14.65
C ALA A 320 -16.67 -7.84 15.73
N SER A 321 -17.27 -7.12 16.69
CA SER A 321 -18.08 -7.70 17.77
C SER A 321 -19.56 -7.87 17.43
N TYR A 322 -20.12 -7.13 16.46
CA TYR A 322 -21.52 -7.31 16.07
C TYR A 322 -21.82 -8.70 15.47
N LYS A 323 -22.82 -9.38 16.04
CA LYS A 323 -23.42 -10.63 15.50
C LYS A 323 -22.39 -11.75 15.30
N LEU A 324 -21.59 -12.01 16.34
CA LEU A 324 -20.70 -13.17 16.44
C LEU A 324 -21.42 -14.46 16.05
N ILE A 325 -20.74 -15.34 15.30
CA ILE A 325 -21.28 -16.66 14.92
C ILE A 325 -21.20 -17.65 16.10
N ALA A 326 -20.18 -17.50 16.93
CA ALA A 326 -19.85 -18.31 18.10
C ALA A 326 -19.04 -17.43 19.08
N PRO A 327 -18.88 -17.82 20.36
CA PRO A 327 -17.92 -17.18 21.26
C PRO A 327 -16.55 -17.05 20.58
N ARG A 328 -15.93 -15.88 20.76
CA ARG A 328 -14.64 -15.47 20.15
C ARG A 328 -14.57 -15.43 18.61
N TYR A 329 -15.64 -15.73 17.87
CA TYR A 329 -15.65 -15.60 16.41
C TYR A 329 -15.89 -14.14 15.99
N ARG A 330 -14.85 -13.31 16.14
CA ARG A 330 -14.84 -11.90 15.69
C ARG A 330 -14.58 -11.80 14.20
N TRP A 331 -15.14 -10.77 13.56
CA TRP A 331 -14.92 -10.54 12.14
C TRP A 331 -13.57 -9.86 11.87
N GLN A 332 -12.79 -10.42 10.95
CA GLN A 332 -11.46 -9.94 10.58
C GLN A 332 -11.52 -8.70 9.69
N ARG A 333 -10.48 -7.86 9.70
CA ARG A 333 -10.35 -6.75 8.72
C ARG A 333 -10.07 -7.30 7.31
N SER A 334 -10.73 -6.75 6.28
CA SER A 334 -10.44 -7.12 4.87
C SER A 334 -9.32 -6.27 4.27
N ARG A 335 -8.70 -6.77 3.18
CA ARG A 335 -7.67 -6.07 2.38
C ARG A 335 -8.11 -4.71 1.83
N TRP A 336 -9.42 -4.45 1.75
CA TRP A 336 -9.98 -3.21 1.23
C TRP A 336 -10.16 -2.14 2.32
N GLY A 337 -10.03 -2.52 3.61
CA GLY A 337 -10.30 -1.63 4.73
C GLY A 337 -11.68 -0.99 4.61
N ARG A 338 -11.74 0.35 4.73
CA ARG A 338 -12.97 1.13 4.56
C ARG A 338 -13.32 1.40 3.08
N THR A 339 -12.53 0.98 2.08
CA THR A 339 -12.85 1.24 0.66
C THR A 339 -13.90 0.26 0.12
N CYS A 340 -14.83 0.76 -0.71
CA CYS A 340 -15.90 -0.07 -1.28
C CYS A 340 -15.41 -0.90 -2.49
N PRO A 341 -15.31 -2.25 -2.41
CA PRO A 341 -14.83 -3.10 -3.51
C PRO A 341 -15.73 -3.05 -4.77
N VAL A 342 -17.01 -2.70 -4.61
CA VAL A 342 -17.95 -2.57 -5.74
C VAL A 342 -17.63 -1.34 -6.58
N THR A 343 -17.51 -0.15 -5.98
CA THR A 343 -17.17 1.06 -6.75
C THR A 343 -15.72 1.03 -7.22
N LEU A 344 -14.82 0.38 -6.48
CA LEU A 344 -13.44 0.16 -6.90
C LEU A 344 -13.39 -0.62 -8.22
N LYS A 345 -14.23 -1.65 -8.39
CA LYS A 345 -14.37 -2.37 -9.66
C LYS A 345 -14.92 -1.51 -10.79
N GLU A 346 -15.84 -0.59 -10.50
CA GLU A 346 -16.30 0.38 -11.49
C GLU A 346 -15.25 1.44 -11.84
N GLY A 347 -14.20 1.58 -11.02
CA GLY A 347 -13.11 2.54 -11.21
C GLY A 347 -13.18 3.80 -10.36
N ASN A 348 -13.81 3.74 -9.19
CA ASN A 348 -13.89 4.85 -8.22
C ASN A 348 -13.57 4.40 -6.79
N ILE A 349 -12.58 5.05 -6.16
CA ILE A 349 -12.34 4.93 -4.72
C ILE A 349 -13.39 5.79 -4.01
N PHE A 350 -14.24 5.13 -3.22
CA PHE A 350 -15.11 5.79 -2.24
C PHE A 350 -15.00 5.03 -0.91
N PRO A 351 -14.99 5.74 0.23
CA PRO A 351 -15.15 5.11 1.53
C PRO A 351 -16.56 4.50 1.64
N GLY A 352 -16.64 3.36 2.30
CA GLY A 352 -17.89 2.75 2.74
C GLY A 352 -18.41 3.39 4.02
N LEU A 353 -19.74 3.34 4.16
CA LEU A 353 -20.46 3.84 5.32
C LEU A 353 -20.72 2.66 6.29
N PRO A 354 -20.72 2.89 7.63
CA PRO A 354 -20.94 1.84 8.62
C PRO A 354 -22.22 1.03 8.37
N ASP A 355 -23.34 1.71 8.08
CA ASP A 355 -24.67 1.17 7.80
C ASP A 355 -24.70 0.05 6.75
N PHE A 356 -23.80 0.11 5.76
CA PHE A 356 -23.76 -0.82 4.64
C PHE A 356 -22.68 -1.90 4.80
N SER A 357 -22.13 -2.06 6.00
CA SER A 357 -21.10 -3.06 6.29
C SER A 357 -21.63 -4.50 6.29
N VAL A 358 -20.88 -5.39 5.66
CA VAL A 358 -21.20 -6.81 5.48
C VAL A 358 -19.98 -7.66 5.79
N SER A 359 -20.16 -8.75 6.53
CA SER A 359 -19.13 -9.77 6.65
C SER A 359 -19.31 -10.89 5.61
N PHE A 360 -18.18 -11.37 5.10
CA PHE A 360 -18.11 -12.46 4.13
C PHE A 360 -16.76 -13.20 4.26
N LEU A 361 -16.79 -14.54 4.29
CA LEU A 361 -15.60 -15.38 4.54
C LEU A 361 -14.79 -14.95 5.78
N GLY A 362 -15.47 -14.53 6.83
CA GLY A 362 -14.85 -14.04 8.08
C GLY A 362 -14.39 -12.57 8.04
N LYS A 363 -14.28 -11.95 6.86
CA LYS A 363 -13.73 -10.59 6.69
C LYS A 363 -14.83 -9.52 6.56
N ILE A 364 -14.60 -8.32 7.10
CA ILE A 364 -15.49 -7.15 7.06
C ILE A 364 -15.31 -6.35 5.77
N TYR A 365 -16.41 -6.01 5.10
CA TYR A 365 -16.45 -5.17 3.89
C TYR A 365 -17.41 -4.00 4.08
N CYS A 366 -16.88 -2.77 4.06
CA CYS A 366 -17.68 -1.54 4.10
C CYS A 366 -18.09 -1.15 2.67
N LEU A 367 -19.34 -0.71 2.48
CA LEU A 367 -19.89 -0.41 1.15
C LEU A 367 -20.43 1.04 1.11
N SER A 368 -20.31 1.70 -0.02
CA SER A 368 -20.59 3.15 -0.15
C SER A 368 -22.06 3.50 -0.41
N SER A 369 -22.90 2.52 -0.77
CA SER A 369 -24.32 2.75 -1.02
C SER A 369 -25.16 1.49 -0.83
N GLU A 370 -26.48 1.66 -0.68
CA GLU A 370 -27.42 0.54 -0.63
C GLU A 370 -27.45 -0.26 -1.95
N GLU A 371 -27.06 0.34 -3.08
CA GLU A 371 -26.93 -0.34 -4.39
C GLU A 371 -25.67 -1.20 -4.46
N ALA A 372 -24.54 -0.70 -3.92
CA ALA A 372 -23.33 -1.49 -3.73
C ALA A 372 -23.59 -2.67 -2.78
N LEU A 373 -24.33 -2.43 -1.69
CA LEU A 373 -24.80 -3.47 -0.77
C LEU A 373 -25.66 -4.51 -1.48
N LYS A 374 -26.69 -4.10 -2.24
CA LYS A 374 -27.55 -5.01 -3.01
C LYS A 374 -26.73 -5.84 -3.99
N THR A 375 -25.85 -5.24 -4.77
CA THR A 375 -25.05 -5.96 -5.79
C THR A 375 -24.03 -6.93 -5.19
N PHE A 376 -23.33 -6.55 -4.12
CA PHE A 376 -22.41 -7.43 -3.39
C PHE A 376 -23.13 -8.63 -2.77
N LEU A 377 -24.32 -8.44 -2.19
CA LEU A 377 -25.17 -9.51 -1.65
C LEU A 377 -25.69 -10.49 -2.72
N LEU A 378 -25.79 -10.09 -3.99
CA LEU A 378 -26.15 -11.02 -5.08
C LEU A 378 -24.98 -11.95 -5.41
N ASN A 379 -23.76 -11.43 -5.51
CA ASN A 379 -22.55 -12.21 -5.73
C ASN A 379 -21.28 -11.38 -5.41
N PRO A 380 -20.55 -11.66 -4.32
CA PRO A 380 -19.32 -10.94 -3.98
C PRO A 380 -18.13 -11.35 -4.87
N ARG A 381 -18.13 -12.57 -5.42
CA ARG A 381 -16.98 -13.16 -6.13
C ARG A 381 -16.39 -12.28 -7.25
N PRO A 382 -17.19 -11.61 -8.12
CA PRO A 382 -16.66 -10.81 -9.21
C PRO A 382 -15.93 -9.54 -8.75
N TYR A 383 -16.04 -9.14 -7.48
CA TYR A 383 -15.38 -7.96 -6.90
C TYR A 383 -14.09 -8.34 -6.15
N LEU A 384 -13.96 -9.60 -5.74
CA LEU A 384 -12.84 -10.11 -4.95
C LEU A 384 -11.85 -10.96 -5.80
N LEU A 385 -12.29 -11.49 -6.94
CA LEU A 385 -11.47 -12.35 -7.80
C LEU A 385 -10.51 -11.58 -8.74
N PRO A 386 -9.25 -12.04 -8.86
CA PRO A 386 -8.34 -11.78 -9.99
C PRO A 386 -8.99 -11.73 -11.39
N PRO A 387 -8.73 -10.69 -12.21
CA PRO A 387 -8.02 -9.47 -11.84
C PRO A 387 -8.83 -8.70 -10.79
N MET A 388 -8.23 -8.54 -9.60
CA MET A 388 -8.81 -7.74 -8.53
C MET A 388 -8.99 -6.31 -9.06
N PRO A 389 -9.95 -5.53 -8.54
CA PRO A 389 -10.09 -4.13 -8.90
C PRO A 389 -8.75 -3.40 -8.71
N ALA A 390 -8.06 -3.14 -9.82
CA ALA A 390 -6.83 -2.36 -9.79
C ALA A 390 -7.18 -0.97 -9.26
N PRO A 391 -6.35 -0.35 -8.40
CA PRO A 391 -6.62 0.98 -7.89
C PRO A 391 -6.87 1.91 -9.10
N PRO A 392 -8.02 2.60 -9.16
CA PRO A 392 -8.38 3.37 -10.33
C PRO A 392 -7.33 4.44 -10.58
N PHE A 393 -6.74 4.35 -11.76
CA PHE A 393 -5.66 5.25 -12.10
C PHE A 393 -6.24 6.55 -12.66
N LYS A 394 -6.67 7.47 -11.77
CA LYS A 394 -6.97 8.88 -12.09
C LYS A 394 -5.88 9.75 -11.49
N VAL A 395 -4.96 10.23 -12.31
CA VAL A 395 -3.77 10.95 -11.80
C VAL A 395 -3.54 12.26 -12.53
N PHE A 396 -3.33 13.33 -11.76
CA PHE A 396 -2.82 14.61 -12.26
C PHE A 396 -1.32 14.67 -11.99
N ILE A 397 -0.52 15.05 -12.99
CA ILE A 397 0.95 15.10 -12.87
C ILE A 397 1.46 16.53 -13.06
N PHE A 398 1.99 17.09 -11.98
CA PHE A 398 2.55 18.44 -11.88
C PHE A 398 4.07 18.41 -11.69
N GLY A 399 4.69 19.60 -11.69
CA GLY A 399 6.13 19.80 -11.64
C GLY A 399 6.60 20.93 -12.57
N PRO A 400 7.87 21.34 -12.50
CA PRO A 400 8.45 22.32 -13.41
C PRO A 400 8.67 21.75 -14.82
N GLN A 401 9.07 22.60 -15.77
CA GLN A 401 9.45 22.20 -17.13
C GLN A 401 10.66 21.23 -17.10
N SER A 402 10.68 20.25 -18.00
CA SER A 402 11.79 19.29 -18.21
C SER A 402 12.10 18.35 -17.02
N SER A 403 11.19 18.28 -16.04
CA SER A 403 11.18 17.31 -14.93
C SER A 403 10.96 15.86 -15.38
N GLY A 404 10.39 15.63 -16.57
CA GLY A 404 10.13 14.30 -17.12
C GLY A 404 8.69 13.78 -16.96
N LYS A 405 7.72 14.65 -16.61
CA LYS A 405 6.30 14.30 -16.42
C LYS A 405 5.76 13.37 -17.49
N THR A 406 5.82 13.77 -18.75
CA THR A 406 5.23 13.03 -19.89
C THR A 406 5.81 11.62 -20.03
N THR A 407 7.09 11.43 -19.71
CA THR A 407 7.70 10.10 -19.61
C THR A 407 7.06 9.26 -18.49
N LEU A 408 6.88 9.84 -17.30
CA LEU A 408 6.18 9.21 -16.18
C LEU A 408 4.71 8.92 -16.53
N CYS A 409 4.00 9.85 -17.20
CA CYS A 409 2.65 9.67 -17.70
C CYS A 409 2.53 8.44 -18.61
N HIS A 410 3.46 8.27 -19.56
CA HIS A 410 3.46 7.12 -20.46
C HIS A 410 3.78 5.81 -19.73
N LEU A 411 4.80 5.78 -18.87
CA LEU A 411 5.14 4.60 -18.07
C LEU A 411 3.98 4.14 -17.16
N LEU A 412 3.29 5.09 -16.53
CA LEU A 412 2.11 4.83 -15.72
C LEU A 412 0.91 4.36 -16.58
N ALA A 413 0.71 4.95 -17.77
CA ALA A 413 -0.32 4.52 -18.71
C ALA A 413 -0.09 3.09 -19.22
N GLU A 414 1.16 2.69 -19.46
CA GLU A 414 1.49 1.31 -19.87
C GLU A 414 1.25 0.31 -18.72
N ASN A 415 1.72 0.61 -17.51
CA ASN A 415 1.57 -0.25 -16.34
C ASN A 415 0.08 -0.47 -15.96
N TYR A 416 -0.68 0.62 -15.84
CA TYR A 416 -2.10 0.59 -15.45
C TYR A 416 -3.09 0.48 -16.63
N LYS A 417 -2.59 0.40 -17.88
CA LYS A 417 -3.39 0.33 -19.13
C LYS A 417 -4.35 1.52 -19.32
N GLY A 418 -3.95 2.69 -18.80
CA GLY A 418 -4.71 3.93 -18.83
C GLY A 418 -4.59 4.71 -20.15
N LYS A 419 -5.38 5.78 -20.29
CA LYS A 419 -5.24 6.77 -21.38
C LYS A 419 -4.54 8.02 -20.87
N VAL A 420 -3.50 8.50 -21.55
CA VAL A 420 -2.99 9.86 -21.32
C VAL A 420 -3.92 10.85 -22.02
N ILE A 421 -4.40 11.84 -21.26
CA ILE A 421 -5.13 13.01 -21.72
C ILE A 421 -4.18 14.19 -21.54
N ASP A 422 -3.55 14.64 -22.62
CA ASP A 422 -2.76 15.88 -22.59
C ASP A 422 -3.70 17.10 -22.67
N TYR A 423 -3.67 17.94 -21.64
CA TYR A 423 -4.51 19.14 -21.57
C TYR A 423 -4.26 20.09 -22.75
N ALA A 424 -2.99 20.23 -23.17
CA ALA A 424 -2.61 21.12 -24.28
C ALA A 424 -3.15 20.62 -25.63
N THR A 425 -3.09 19.32 -25.91
CA THR A 425 -3.57 18.75 -27.17
C THR A 425 -5.09 18.57 -27.23
N PHE A 426 -5.76 18.24 -26.11
CA PHE A 426 -7.18 17.89 -26.13
C PHE A 426 -8.13 18.98 -25.63
N VAL A 427 -7.76 19.74 -24.59
CA VAL A 427 -8.65 20.73 -23.96
C VAL A 427 -8.51 22.09 -24.64
N GLN A 428 -7.28 22.58 -24.87
CA GLN A 428 -7.06 23.91 -25.46
C GLN A 428 -7.72 24.06 -26.85
N PRO A 429 -7.56 23.15 -27.84
CA PRO A 429 -8.14 23.36 -29.17
C PRO A 429 -9.68 23.24 -29.20
N ARG A 430 -10.27 22.51 -28.23
CA ARG A 430 -11.74 22.51 -28.04
C ARG A 430 -12.21 23.83 -27.44
N PHE A 431 -11.47 24.39 -26.48
CA PHE A 431 -11.77 25.69 -25.87
C PHE A 431 -11.59 26.83 -26.87
N ASP A 432 -10.48 26.89 -27.60
CA ASP A 432 -10.21 27.91 -28.62
C ASP A 432 -11.29 27.90 -29.71
N LYS A 433 -11.74 26.71 -30.12
CA LYS A 433 -12.86 26.55 -31.05
C LYS A 433 -14.19 27.04 -30.46
N ALA A 434 -14.46 26.77 -29.18
CA ALA A 434 -15.66 27.25 -28.49
C ALA A 434 -15.66 28.79 -28.34
N LEU A 435 -14.49 29.37 -28.05
CA LEU A 435 -14.26 30.81 -28.00
C LEU A 435 -14.41 31.43 -29.40
N GLU A 436 -13.89 30.78 -30.45
CA GLU A 436 -14.13 31.17 -31.85
C GLU A 436 -15.62 31.16 -32.23
N THR A 437 -16.41 30.19 -31.75
CA THR A 437 -17.88 30.21 -31.98
C THR A 437 -18.56 31.32 -31.20
N LEU A 438 -18.25 31.51 -29.92
CA LEU A 438 -18.82 32.61 -29.13
C LEU A 438 -18.51 33.98 -29.75
N VAL A 439 -17.28 34.19 -30.22
CA VAL A 439 -16.89 35.41 -30.94
C VAL A 439 -17.65 35.57 -32.26
N LYS A 440 -17.97 34.50 -32.99
CA LYS A 440 -18.79 34.57 -34.22
C LYS A 440 -20.25 34.88 -33.92
N ASP A 441 -20.81 34.27 -32.88
CA ASP A 441 -22.21 34.44 -32.49
C ASP A 441 -22.45 35.83 -31.87
N THR A 442 -21.54 36.30 -31.01
CA THR A 442 -21.55 37.69 -30.52
C THR A 442 -21.29 38.72 -31.62
N ILE A 443 -20.43 38.43 -32.61
CA ILE A 443 -20.32 39.28 -33.81
C ILE A 443 -21.64 39.29 -34.58
N ALA A 444 -22.34 38.16 -34.73
CA ALA A 444 -23.63 38.12 -35.41
C ALA A 444 -24.68 38.98 -34.69
N GLU A 445 -24.86 38.82 -33.38
CA GLU A 445 -25.77 39.62 -32.56
C GLU A 445 -25.36 41.11 -32.54
N ALA A 446 -24.07 41.42 -32.45
CA ALA A 446 -23.54 42.78 -32.58
C ALA A 446 -23.83 43.37 -33.98
N THR A 447 -23.75 42.58 -35.06
CA THR A 447 -24.10 43.06 -36.40
C THR A 447 -25.60 43.35 -36.52
N GLU A 448 -26.48 42.50 -35.99
CA GLU A 448 -27.92 42.72 -36.09
C GLU A 448 -28.37 43.93 -35.25
N THR A 449 -27.90 44.02 -34.01
CA THR A 449 -28.18 45.17 -33.12
C THR A 449 -27.60 46.47 -33.68
N ALA A 450 -26.39 46.44 -34.26
CA ALA A 450 -25.79 47.62 -34.90
C ALA A 450 -26.51 48.04 -36.19
N ILE A 451 -26.88 47.08 -37.06
CA ILE A 451 -27.68 47.34 -38.26
C ILE A 451 -29.02 47.97 -37.87
N LYS A 452 -29.70 47.45 -36.84
CA LYS A 452 -30.95 48.01 -36.32
C LYS A 452 -30.78 49.44 -35.82
N ALA A 453 -29.81 49.69 -34.93
CA ALA A 453 -29.53 51.02 -34.39
C ALA A 453 -29.13 52.05 -35.47
N VAL A 454 -28.40 51.63 -36.51
CA VAL A 454 -28.05 52.49 -37.64
C VAL A 454 -29.25 52.73 -38.57
N ARG A 455 -30.10 51.73 -38.83
CA ARG A 455 -31.37 51.92 -39.56
C ARG A 455 -32.29 52.92 -38.85
N GLU A 456 -32.44 52.82 -37.53
CA GLU A 456 -33.21 53.77 -36.72
C GLU A 456 -32.61 55.19 -36.77
N ARG A 457 -31.29 55.34 -36.61
CA ARG A 457 -30.58 56.63 -36.76
C ARG A 457 -30.73 57.22 -38.17
N LEU A 458 -30.66 56.40 -39.23
CA LEU A 458 -30.83 56.85 -40.62
C LEU A 458 -32.29 57.21 -40.93
N PHE A 459 -33.27 56.49 -40.39
CA PHE A 459 -34.68 56.85 -40.46
C PHE A 459 -34.93 58.23 -39.83
N ILE A 460 -34.40 58.48 -38.63
CA ILE A 460 -34.46 59.78 -37.95
C ILE A 460 -33.76 60.88 -38.77
N LYS A 461 -32.54 60.63 -39.27
CA LYS A 461 -31.81 61.55 -40.17
C LYS A 461 -32.64 61.87 -41.43
N LEU A 462 -33.29 60.88 -42.05
CA LEU A 462 -34.15 61.06 -43.24
C LEU A 462 -35.46 61.79 -42.92
N GLN A 463 -36.09 61.54 -41.78
CA GLN A 463 -37.31 62.21 -41.34
C GLN A 463 -37.03 63.71 -41.09
N ALA A 464 -35.94 64.03 -40.40
CA ALA A 464 -35.46 65.39 -40.22
C ALA A 464 -35.09 66.07 -41.56
N LYS A 465 -34.45 65.34 -42.49
CA LYS A 465 -34.08 65.86 -43.83
C LYS A 465 -35.31 66.08 -44.72
N LYS A 466 -36.35 65.24 -44.63
CA LYS A 466 -37.66 65.44 -45.28
C LYS A 466 -38.41 66.62 -44.66
N GLN A 467 -38.35 66.82 -43.34
CA GLN A 467 -38.89 68.02 -42.68
C GLN A 467 -38.16 69.29 -43.15
N ALA A 468 -36.82 69.30 -43.18
CA ALA A 468 -36.01 70.43 -43.69
C ALA A 468 -36.26 70.72 -45.18
N GLN A 469 -36.44 69.70 -46.03
CA GLN A 469 -36.86 69.90 -47.42
C GLN A 469 -38.31 70.39 -47.53
N SER A 470 -39.19 70.05 -46.58
CA SER A 470 -40.56 70.57 -46.57
C SER A 470 -40.59 72.05 -46.19
N THR A 471 -39.78 72.50 -45.22
CA THR A 471 -39.66 73.91 -44.86
C THR A 471 -38.94 74.73 -45.92
N LEU A 472 -37.90 74.17 -46.58
CA LEU A 472 -37.32 74.77 -47.78
C LEU A 472 -38.34 74.91 -48.92
N ARG A 473 -39.14 73.88 -49.22
CA ARG A 473 -40.20 73.97 -50.24
C ARG A 473 -41.37 74.90 -49.87
N ILE A 474 -41.56 75.19 -48.59
CA ILE A 474 -42.46 76.26 -48.14
C ILE A 474 -41.83 77.62 -48.44
N LEU A 475 -40.57 77.85 -48.06
CA LEU A 475 -39.83 79.07 -48.37
C LEU A 475 -39.71 79.34 -49.88
N GLU A 476 -39.42 78.33 -50.70
CA GLU A 476 -39.38 78.44 -52.17
C GLU A 476 -40.76 78.85 -52.75
N ARG A 477 -41.85 78.29 -52.22
CA ARG A 477 -43.22 78.66 -52.61
C ARG A 477 -43.64 80.05 -52.13
N GLU A 478 -43.02 80.58 -51.07
CA GLU A 478 -43.21 81.96 -50.62
C GLU A 478 -42.44 82.97 -51.49
N PHE A 479 -41.36 82.54 -52.17
CA PHE A 479 -40.63 83.37 -53.14
C PHE A 479 -41.29 83.41 -54.54
N GLU A 480 -41.87 82.32 -55.04
CA GLU A 480 -42.48 82.29 -56.39
C GLU A 480 -43.87 82.96 -56.50
N LYS A 481 -44.45 83.52 -55.42
CA LYS A 481 -45.79 84.12 -55.45
C LYS A 481 -45.88 85.49 -54.76
N LYS A 482 -45.20 86.51 -55.30
CA LYS A 482 -45.37 87.89 -54.81
C LYS A 482 -45.10 89.03 -55.80
N GLU A 483 -45.78 89.04 -56.95
CA GLU A 483 -46.06 90.31 -57.64
C GLU A 483 -47.41 90.30 -58.39
N TYR A 484 -48.51 90.59 -57.69
CA TYR A 484 -49.59 91.53 -58.10
C TYR A 484 -50.71 91.65 -57.03
N ASP A 485 -50.60 92.71 -56.21
CA ASP A 485 -51.67 93.53 -55.59
C ASP A 485 -52.70 93.03 -54.53
N LYS A 486 -52.84 93.86 -53.47
CA LYS A 486 -54.02 94.14 -52.58
C LYS A 486 -54.44 93.23 -51.39
N PHE A 487 -54.01 93.63 -50.18
CA PHE A 487 -54.78 94.04 -48.96
C PHE A 487 -56.23 93.53 -48.71
N PRO A 488 -56.71 93.44 -47.44
CA PRO A 488 -56.06 92.96 -46.18
C PRO A 488 -57.02 92.23 -45.17
N SER A 489 -56.52 91.70 -44.04
CA SER A 489 -57.04 91.93 -42.65
C SER A 489 -56.55 90.92 -41.59
N ASP A 490 -56.13 91.43 -40.43
CA ASP A 490 -56.26 90.98 -39.01
C ASP A 490 -56.32 89.47 -38.61
N GLY A 491 -55.68 89.08 -37.48
CA GLY A 491 -55.76 87.67 -37.02
C GLY A 491 -55.21 87.16 -35.66
N PHE A 492 -54.65 87.97 -34.76
CA PHE A 492 -54.47 87.72 -33.29
C PHE A 492 -53.95 86.34 -32.72
N LYS A 493 -52.93 86.44 -31.84
CA LYS A 493 -52.66 85.56 -30.64
C LYS A 493 -52.16 84.11 -30.83
N SER A 494 -51.57 83.43 -29.82
CA SER A 494 -50.65 83.79 -28.69
C SER A 494 -50.39 82.58 -27.76
N LEU A 495 -49.28 82.60 -26.99
CA LEU A 495 -49.10 81.86 -25.70
C LEU A 495 -48.99 80.31 -25.81
N GLU A 496 -48.43 79.53 -24.86
CA GLU A 496 -47.70 79.81 -23.59
C GLU A 496 -46.66 78.70 -23.27
N GLU A 497 -46.20 78.59 -22.01
CA GLU A 497 -45.06 77.78 -21.52
C GLU A 497 -45.48 76.52 -20.69
N SER A 498 -44.57 76.03 -19.83
CA SER A 498 -44.68 74.95 -18.81
C SER A 498 -44.71 73.50 -19.35
N GLN A 499 -43.86 72.56 -18.91
CA GLN A 499 -43.41 72.10 -17.57
C GLN A 499 -44.46 71.27 -16.80
N SER A 500 -44.15 70.00 -16.52
CA SER A 500 -43.87 69.48 -15.16
C SER A 500 -43.88 67.94 -15.10
N SER A 501 -43.18 67.40 -14.12
CA SER A 501 -43.19 65.99 -13.67
C SER A 501 -43.74 65.95 -12.23
N PHE A 502 -44.37 64.86 -11.77
CA PHE A 502 -44.33 64.48 -10.35
C PHE A 502 -44.78 63.04 -10.04
N ASP A 503 -44.27 62.58 -8.89
CA ASP A 503 -44.74 61.55 -7.95
C ASP A 503 -44.52 60.04 -8.18
N GLU A 504 -44.27 59.38 -7.05
CA GLU A 504 -43.94 57.97 -6.82
C GLU A 504 -45.05 57.27 -5.99
N ALA A 505 -45.05 55.93 -5.89
CA ALA A 505 -45.01 55.17 -4.61
C ALA A 505 -45.53 53.71 -4.68
N PHE A 506 -44.67 52.78 -4.24
CA PHE A 506 -44.93 51.53 -3.47
C PHE A 506 -46.15 50.62 -3.76
N THR A 507 -45.89 49.32 -3.98
CA THR A 507 -46.05 48.23 -2.96
C THR A 507 -45.53 46.86 -3.45
N HIS A 508 -45.29 45.89 -2.54
CA HIS A 508 -44.86 44.51 -2.79
C HIS A 508 -46.03 43.51 -2.63
N GLU A 509 -46.06 42.37 -3.36
CA GLU A 509 -45.83 41.01 -2.82
C GLU A 509 -46.08 39.85 -3.86
N PRO A 510 -45.55 38.62 -3.62
CA PRO A 510 -45.61 37.43 -4.53
C PRO A 510 -46.81 36.48 -4.14
N PRO A 511 -46.87 35.12 -4.34
CA PRO A 511 -45.95 34.14 -4.96
C PRO A 511 -46.51 32.88 -5.74
N LYS A 512 -45.57 32.11 -6.34
CA LYS A 512 -45.40 30.61 -6.36
C LYS A 512 -46.10 29.63 -7.36
N ASP A 513 -45.21 28.76 -7.89
CA ASP A 513 -45.24 27.29 -8.14
C ASP A 513 -46.06 26.57 -9.25
N GLY A 514 -45.31 25.99 -10.22
CA GLY A 514 -45.51 24.66 -10.88
C GLY A 514 -46.54 24.48 -12.02
N SER A 515 -46.50 23.43 -12.86
CA SER A 515 -45.42 22.49 -13.29
C SER A 515 -45.96 21.43 -14.31
N LEU A 516 -45.21 21.09 -15.38
CA LEU A 516 -45.43 19.94 -16.32
C LEU A 516 -46.76 20.00 -17.15
N GLU A 517 -47.03 19.24 -18.21
CA GLU A 517 -46.28 18.59 -19.33
C GLU A 517 -47.31 18.34 -20.48
N ASP A 518 -46.91 18.22 -21.76
CA ASP A 518 -47.10 16.96 -22.55
C ASP A 518 -46.57 16.97 -24.02
N LYS A 519 -46.47 15.74 -24.55
CA LYS A 519 -45.89 15.18 -25.80
C LYS A 519 -46.57 15.68 -27.11
N GLU A 520 -46.06 15.47 -28.35
CA GLU A 520 -45.76 14.18 -29.02
C GLU A 520 -44.80 14.21 -30.25
N ASP A 521 -44.14 13.06 -30.44
CA ASP A 521 -43.71 12.34 -31.67
C ASP A 521 -42.77 12.85 -32.80
N LYS A 522 -41.58 12.21 -32.81
CA LYS A 522 -40.96 11.39 -33.89
C LYS A 522 -40.38 12.01 -35.19
N LYS A 523 -39.03 12.06 -35.16
CA LYS A 523 -38.05 11.33 -36.00
C LYS A 523 -37.80 11.66 -37.49
N SER A 524 -36.48 11.81 -37.75
CA SER A 524 -35.69 11.43 -38.95
C SER A 524 -36.01 12.05 -40.32
N SER A 525 -35.03 12.80 -40.82
CA SER A 525 -34.86 13.25 -42.21
C SER A 525 -34.18 12.18 -43.08
N GLU A 526 -34.37 12.27 -44.41
CA GLU A 526 -33.32 12.03 -45.42
C GLU A 526 -33.69 12.61 -46.81
N ASN A 527 -32.83 13.48 -47.36
CA ASN A 527 -32.11 13.34 -48.67
C ASN A 527 -32.88 12.93 -49.98
N VAL A 528 -32.74 13.55 -51.17
CA VAL A 528 -32.10 14.81 -51.69
C VAL A 528 -32.74 15.16 -53.09
N PHE A 529 -32.42 16.36 -53.64
CA PHE A 529 -32.35 16.80 -55.06
C PHE A 529 -33.53 17.53 -55.75
N ASP A 530 -33.18 18.70 -56.33
CA ASP A 530 -33.57 19.40 -57.59
C ASP A 530 -34.95 19.14 -58.27
N ASP A 531 -35.58 20.11 -58.95
CA ASP A 531 -34.99 21.13 -59.84
C ASP A 531 -35.85 22.43 -59.99
N GLN A 532 -35.37 23.36 -60.82
CA GLN A 532 -35.85 24.73 -61.11
C GLN A 532 -37.28 24.84 -61.69
N SER A 533 -37.98 25.96 -61.43
CA SER A 533 -38.08 27.08 -62.41
C SER A 533 -39.19 28.16 -62.18
N SER A 534 -38.74 29.38 -61.83
CA SER A 534 -39.17 30.69 -62.38
C SER A 534 -40.61 31.27 -62.27
N LYS A 535 -40.65 32.58 -61.87
CA LYS A 535 -41.53 33.72 -62.29
C LYS A 535 -42.88 34.04 -61.60
N THR A 536 -42.91 35.23 -60.99
CA THR A 536 -44.02 36.25 -60.89
C THR A 536 -45.36 35.82 -60.23
N GLY A 537 -46.08 36.63 -59.43
CA GLY A 537 -46.00 38.04 -59.00
C GLY A 537 -47.41 38.53 -58.52
N TYR A 538 -47.64 39.74 -57.98
CA TYR A 538 -46.75 40.85 -57.65
C TYR A 538 -47.45 41.91 -56.74
N PHE A 539 -46.97 42.11 -55.48
CA PHE A 539 -47.10 43.31 -54.61
C PHE A 539 -48.48 43.91 -54.18
N ALA A 540 -48.54 44.41 -52.93
CA ALA A 540 -49.01 45.78 -52.59
C ALA A 540 -48.97 46.13 -51.07
N LEU A 541 -47.79 46.29 -50.44
CA LEU A 541 -47.70 47.05 -49.16
C LEU A 541 -46.35 47.77 -48.89
N ASP A 542 -45.25 47.30 -49.48
CA ASP A 542 -43.88 47.57 -48.99
C ASP A 542 -43.28 48.95 -49.36
N THR A 543 -43.98 49.73 -50.20
CA THR A 543 -43.45 50.88 -50.94
C THR A 543 -43.18 52.16 -50.12
N LEU A 544 -42.78 52.03 -48.86
CA LEU A 544 -42.28 53.11 -48.01
C LEU A 544 -40.97 52.79 -47.29
N GLU A 545 -40.56 51.52 -47.19
CA GLU A 545 -39.23 51.14 -46.69
C GLU A 545 -38.16 51.21 -47.79
N ASP A 546 -38.54 51.03 -49.06
CA ASP A 546 -37.75 51.15 -50.32
C ASP A 546 -37.03 52.52 -50.57
N SER A 547 -36.88 53.38 -49.55
CA SER A 547 -36.20 54.69 -49.66
C SER A 547 -35.11 54.94 -48.62
N ILE A 548 -34.69 53.89 -47.91
CA ILE A 548 -33.44 53.82 -47.16
C ILE A 548 -32.50 52.94 -47.99
N GLU A 549 -31.26 53.37 -48.22
CA GLU A 549 -30.24 52.48 -48.82
C GLU A 549 -29.96 51.34 -47.84
N ASP A 550 -29.95 50.09 -48.33
CA ASP A 550 -29.80 48.91 -47.48
C ASP A 550 -28.60 49.03 -46.53
N VAL A 551 -28.88 49.16 -45.24
CA VAL A 551 -27.85 49.11 -44.21
C VAL A 551 -27.38 47.67 -44.11
N THR A 552 -26.30 47.38 -44.83
CA THR A 552 -25.53 46.13 -44.81
C THR A 552 -24.49 46.17 -43.70
N ALA A 553 -23.90 45.01 -43.39
CA ALA A 553 -22.84 44.87 -42.37
C ALA A 553 -21.57 45.69 -42.70
N GLU A 554 -21.38 46.09 -43.96
CA GLU A 554 -20.23 46.89 -44.42
C GLU A 554 -20.36 48.40 -44.14
N HIS A 555 -21.50 48.87 -43.60
CA HIS A 555 -21.71 50.29 -43.32
C HIS A 555 -20.77 50.81 -42.20
N PRO A 556 -20.10 51.97 -42.35
CA PRO A 556 -19.06 52.39 -41.41
C PRO A 556 -19.57 52.68 -39.99
N GLU A 557 -20.79 53.21 -39.81
CA GLU A 557 -21.40 53.35 -38.46
C GLU A 557 -21.82 51.99 -37.84
N VAL A 558 -21.90 50.91 -38.63
CA VAL A 558 -22.15 49.54 -38.15
C VAL A 558 -20.82 48.90 -37.72
N LEU A 559 -19.80 48.96 -38.59
CA LEU A 559 -18.46 48.43 -38.33
C LEU A 559 -17.82 49.03 -37.06
N SER A 560 -18.00 50.33 -36.79
CA SER A 560 -17.45 50.94 -35.57
C SER A 560 -18.09 50.40 -34.29
N MET A 561 -19.41 50.15 -34.29
CA MET A 561 -20.10 49.58 -33.13
C MET A 561 -19.83 48.09 -32.95
N ILE A 562 -19.56 47.36 -34.04
CA ILE A 562 -19.02 45.98 -33.97
C ILE A 562 -17.60 46.00 -33.40
N GLU A 563 -16.72 46.91 -33.82
CA GLU A 563 -15.39 47.04 -33.24
C GLU A 563 -15.41 47.42 -31.74
N GLU A 564 -16.34 48.27 -31.31
CA GLU A 564 -16.50 48.65 -29.91
C GLU A 564 -17.04 47.49 -29.06
N THR A 565 -18.07 46.77 -29.54
CA THR A 565 -18.60 45.58 -28.84
C THR A 565 -17.62 44.41 -28.82
N VAL A 566 -16.85 44.17 -29.89
CA VAL A 566 -15.79 43.14 -29.96
C VAL A 566 -14.57 43.50 -29.10
N LYS A 567 -14.36 44.78 -28.76
CA LYS A 567 -13.38 45.18 -27.72
C LYS A 567 -13.97 44.97 -26.33
N MET A 568 -15.20 45.43 -26.08
CA MET A 568 -15.87 45.24 -24.79
C MET A 568 -16.02 43.76 -24.41
N THR A 569 -16.31 42.85 -25.35
CA THR A 569 -16.37 41.39 -25.10
C THR A 569 -15.00 40.70 -24.99
N LYS A 570 -13.89 41.40 -25.24
CA LYS A 570 -12.53 40.94 -24.93
C LYS A 570 -12.02 41.46 -23.60
N ASP A 571 -12.48 42.66 -23.19
CA ASP A 571 -12.10 43.30 -21.93
C ASP A 571 -13.05 42.91 -20.78
N MET A 572 -14.30 42.54 -21.08
CA MET A 572 -15.24 41.92 -20.15
C MET A 572 -15.12 40.40 -20.24
N ASN A 573 -14.47 39.80 -19.23
CA ASN A 573 -14.22 38.36 -19.15
C ASN A 573 -15.49 37.50 -19.32
N PHE A 574 -15.30 36.27 -19.84
CA PHE A 574 -16.10 35.12 -19.40
C PHE A 574 -16.22 35.18 -17.86
N GLU A 575 -17.43 35.09 -17.30
CA GLU A 575 -17.60 35.19 -15.85
C GLU A 575 -16.82 34.08 -15.11
N GLN A 576 -16.76 32.87 -15.69
CA GLN A 576 -15.79 31.83 -15.34
C GLN A 576 -15.23 31.12 -16.60
N PRO A 577 -14.01 31.46 -17.09
CA PRO A 577 -13.38 30.70 -18.18
C PRO A 577 -12.97 29.29 -17.74
N TYR A 578 -12.66 29.11 -16.45
CA TYR A 578 -12.24 27.85 -15.86
C TYR A 578 -13.36 26.81 -15.76
N GLU A 579 -14.61 27.24 -15.56
CA GLU A 579 -15.78 26.35 -15.65
C GLU A 579 -15.93 25.76 -17.06
N LYS A 580 -15.73 26.58 -18.10
CA LYS A 580 -15.81 26.09 -19.49
C LYS A 580 -14.67 25.11 -19.82
N HIS A 581 -13.48 25.29 -19.25
CA HIS A 581 -12.42 24.29 -19.31
C HIS A 581 -12.80 22.98 -18.58
N ALA A 582 -13.40 23.08 -17.39
CA ALA A 582 -13.86 21.91 -16.63
C ALA A 582 -14.95 21.13 -17.37
N GLU A 583 -15.93 21.80 -18.00
CA GLU A 583 -16.96 21.17 -18.83
C GLU A 583 -16.39 20.44 -20.05
N ILE A 584 -15.44 21.05 -20.75
CA ILE A 584 -14.76 20.42 -21.89
C ILE A 584 -13.99 19.17 -21.44
N LEU A 585 -13.37 19.20 -20.25
CA LEU A 585 -12.71 18.03 -19.69
C LEU A 585 -13.73 16.96 -19.23
N GLU A 586 -14.89 17.36 -18.72
CA GLU A 586 -16.00 16.46 -18.39
C GLU A 586 -16.50 15.69 -19.62
N GLU A 587 -16.67 16.37 -20.76
CA GLU A 587 -16.99 15.75 -22.05
C GLU A 587 -15.90 14.75 -22.50
N ILE A 588 -14.63 15.15 -22.44
CA ILE A 588 -13.49 14.27 -22.80
C ILE A 588 -13.44 13.03 -21.88
N ILE A 589 -13.67 13.19 -20.58
CA ILE A 589 -13.66 12.05 -19.63
C ILE A 589 -14.85 11.10 -19.91
N LYS A 590 -16.01 11.61 -20.33
CA LYS A 590 -17.14 10.77 -20.78
C LYS A 590 -16.81 10.00 -22.05
N GLU A 591 -16.21 10.63 -23.05
CA GLU A 591 -15.70 9.94 -24.26
C GLU A 591 -14.71 8.81 -23.89
N VAL A 592 -13.80 9.09 -22.96
CA VAL A 592 -12.80 8.10 -22.47
C VAL A 592 -13.45 6.96 -21.69
N ALA A 593 -14.48 7.22 -20.89
CA ALA A 593 -15.24 6.17 -20.19
C ALA A 593 -15.99 5.24 -21.16
N GLU A 594 -16.58 5.78 -22.23
CA GLU A 594 -17.23 4.97 -23.28
C GLU A 594 -16.24 4.16 -24.13
N GLU A 595 -15.00 4.64 -24.29
CA GLU A 595 -13.90 3.86 -24.88
C GLU A 595 -13.38 2.77 -23.91
N ASN A 596 -13.22 3.08 -22.61
CA ASN A 596 -12.64 2.19 -21.61
C ASN A 596 -13.31 0.81 -21.61
N MET A 597 -14.66 0.78 -21.58
CA MET A 597 -15.45 -0.45 -21.62
C MET A 597 -15.13 -1.36 -22.82
N LYS A 598 -14.56 -0.83 -23.90
CA LYS A 598 -14.29 -1.55 -25.16
C LYS A 598 -12.82 -1.99 -25.28
N ARG A 599 -11.93 -1.60 -24.35
CA ARG A 599 -10.48 -1.88 -24.43
C ARG A 599 -10.13 -3.34 -24.11
N PHE A 600 -10.68 -3.88 -23.02
CA PHE A 600 -10.45 -5.27 -22.61
C PHE A 600 -11.62 -5.81 -21.78
N SER A 601 -11.77 -7.13 -21.75
CA SER A 601 -12.79 -7.82 -20.97
C SER A 601 -12.61 -7.56 -19.47
N GLY A 602 -13.56 -6.86 -18.85
CA GLY A 602 -13.49 -6.49 -17.43
C GLY A 602 -12.77 -5.16 -17.15
N ALA A 603 -12.58 -4.29 -18.15
CA ALA A 603 -12.12 -2.93 -17.93
C ALA A 603 -13.06 -2.14 -17.00
N PRO A 604 -12.54 -1.27 -16.10
CA PRO A 604 -13.36 -0.41 -15.28
C PRO A 604 -14.12 0.62 -16.14
N LYS A 605 -15.31 1.01 -15.67
CA LYS A 605 -16.20 1.95 -16.36
C LYS A 605 -15.68 3.38 -16.28
N PHE A 606 -15.15 3.74 -15.12
CA PHE A 606 -14.59 5.04 -14.78
C PHE A 606 -13.08 4.90 -14.49
N GLY A 607 -12.39 6.02 -14.33
CA GLY A 607 -10.94 6.05 -14.10
C GLY A 607 -10.10 5.55 -15.27
N GLY A 608 -8.86 5.14 -15.00
CA GLY A 608 -7.91 4.68 -16.03
C GLY A 608 -7.49 5.79 -17.01
N TRP A 609 -7.31 7.02 -16.49
CA TRP A 609 -6.88 8.18 -17.26
C TRP A 609 -5.88 9.04 -16.49
N ILE A 610 -4.96 9.69 -17.22
CA ILE A 610 -3.88 10.51 -16.67
C ILE A 610 -3.97 11.88 -17.31
N LEU A 611 -4.01 12.95 -16.51
CA LEU A 611 -4.02 14.32 -17.01
C LEU A 611 -2.60 14.89 -17.00
N ASP A 612 -2.01 15.04 -18.19
CA ASP A 612 -0.71 15.70 -18.40
C ASP A 612 -0.90 17.19 -18.76
N ASN A 613 0.12 18.00 -18.46
CA ASN A 613 0.19 19.44 -18.73
C ASN A 613 -1.00 20.27 -18.21
N CYS A 614 -1.71 19.80 -17.17
CA CYS A 614 -2.78 20.57 -16.53
C CYS A 614 -2.24 21.92 -15.98
N PRO A 615 -2.93 23.05 -16.22
CA PRO A 615 -2.54 24.34 -15.65
C PRO A 615 -2.57 24.33 -14.12
N VAL A 616 -1.54 24.90 -13.49
CA VAL A 616 -1.43 25.03 -12.03
C VAL A 616 -2.18 26.29 -11.59
N ILE A 617 -3.51 26.21 -11.52
CA ILE A 617 -4.40 27.36 -11.25
C ILE A 617 -5.42 26.95 -10.18
N LYS A 618 -5.57 27.75 -9.11
CA LYS A 618 -6.46 27.43 -7.98
C LYS A 618 -7.94 27.44 -8.42
N GLU A 619 -8.31 28.42 -9.23
CA GLU A 619 -9.65 28.62 -9.77
C GLU A 619 -10.08 27.45 -10.68
N LEU A 620 -9.13 26.89 -11.43
CA LEU A 620 -9.37 25.69 -12.25
C LEU A 620 -9.55 24.44 -11.39
N TRP A 621 -8.77 24.27 -10.31
CA TRP A 621 -8.96 23.15 -9.37
C TRP A 621 -10.34 23.19 -8.71
N ILE A 622 -10.80 24.36 -8.27
CA ILE A 622 -12.15 24.53 -7.68
C ILE A 622 -13.23 24.13 -8.70
N ALA A 623 -13.18 24.67 -9.92
CA ALA A 623 -14.15 24.33 -10.97
C ALA A 623 -14.15 22.83 -11.35
N LEU A 624 -12.99 22.16 -11.29
CA LEU A 624 -12.90 20.72 -11.51
C LEU A 624 -13.55 19.90 -10.37
N VAL A 625 -13.34 20.30 -9.11
CA VAL A 625 -13.98 19.67 -7.94
C VAL A 625 -15.50 19.86 -7.98
N GLU A 626 -15.99 21.06 -8.33
CA GLU A 626 -17.42 21.36 -8.47
C GLU A 626 -18.11 20.55 -9.58
N LYS A 627 -17.39 20.22 -10.67
CA LYS A 627 -17.85 19.30 -11.73
C LYS A 627 -17.61 17.81 -11.39
N GLY A 628 -17.11 17.50 -10.19
CA GLY A 628 -16.85 16.12 -9.74
C GLY A 628 -15.62 15.45 -10.36
N ILE A 629 -14.74 16.21 -11.02
CA ILE A 629 -13.52 15.71 -11.66
C ILE A 629 -12.38 15.71 -10.62
N ILE A 630 -12.47 14.76 -9.69
CA ILE A 630 -11.49 14.58 -8.61
C ILE A 630 -10.53 13.43 -8.98
N PRO A 631 -9.20 13.66 -9.04
CA PRO A 631 -8.23 12.58 -9.24
C PRO A 631 -8.02 11.77 -7.95
N ASP A 632 -7.68 10.49 -8.09
CA ASP A 632 -7.40 9.60 -6.97
C ASP A 632 -5.99 9.87 -6.38
N LEU A 633 -5.06 10.42 -7.19
CA LEU A 633 -3.72 10.85 -6.77
C LEU A 633 -3.27 12.12 -7.51
N VAL A 634 -2.57 13.02 -6.81
CA VAL A 634 -1.82 14.11 -7.43
C VAL A 634 -0.32 13.89 -7.22
N ILE A 635 0.43 13.79 -8.32
CA ILE A 635 1.89 13.66 -8.29
C ILE A 635 2.50 15.02 -8.59
N CYS A 636 3.52 15.44 -7.82
CA CYS A 636 4.35 16.59 -8.16
C CYS A 636 5.83 16.17 -8.22
N LEU A 637 6.47 16.38 -9.37
CA LEU A 637 7.90 16.16 -9.54
C LEU A 637 8.68 17.38 -9.02
N SER A 638 9.58 17.18 -8.05
CA SER A 638 10.40 18.22 -7.43
C SER A 638 11.91 17.96 -7.58
N ASP A 639 12.69 19.03 -7.61
CA ASP A 639 14.15 18.98 -7.50
C ASP A 639 14.55 19.98 -6.40
N THR A 640 14.58 19.47 -5.17
CA THR A 640 14.90 20.19 -3.93
C THR A 640 16.28 19.83 -3.41
N GLU A 641 16.77 18.63 -3.69
CA GLU A 641 18.14 18.22 -3.41
C GLU A 641 19.13 19.07 -4.23
N ASN A 642 20.35 19.24 -3.72
CA ASN A 642 21.43 19.97 -4.40
C ASN A 642 21.12 21.41 -4.87
N ASN A 643 20.06 22.07 -4.36
CA ASN A 643 19.50 23.35 -4.83
C ASN A 643 18.89 23.32 -6.26
N GLY A 644 18.35 22.17 -6.70
CA GLY A 644 17.69 22.08 -8.00
C GLY A 644 18.66 21.99 -9.19
N LYS A 645 19.90 21.53 -8.95
CA LYS A 645 20.95 21.46 -9.97
C LYS A 645 20.62 20.51 -11.11
N TYR A 646 19.91 19.41 -10.83
CA TYR A 646 19.68 18.33 -11.77
C TYR A 646 18.71 18.78 -12.89
N LEU A 647 17.64 19.45 -12.50
CA LEU A 647 16.69 20.12 -13.38
C LEU A 647 17.33 21.31 -14.10
N LEU A 648 18.16 22.11 -13.42
CA LEU A 648 18.89 23.22 -14.05
C LEU A 648 19.89 22.73 -15.11
N ASN A 649 20.58 21.60 -14.89
CA ASN A 649 21.41 20.93 -15.91
C ASN A 649 20.57 20.53 -17.13
N ARG A 650 19.44 19.83 -16.93
CA ARG A 650 18.54 19.43 -18.04
C ARG A 650 18.03 20.65 -18.84
N LEU A 651 17.55 21.69 -18.14
CA LEU A 651 17.05 22.93 -18.75
C LEU A 651 18.16 23.72 -19.46
N TYR A 652 19.39 23.72 -18.96
CA TYR A 652 20.54 24.28 -19.67
C TYR A 652 20.83 23.49 -20.96
N LEU A 653 20.89 22.16 -20.90
CA LEU A 653 21.18 21.31 -22.07
C LEU A 653 20.12 21.45 -23.17
N GLU A 654 18.84 21.52 -22.84
CA GLU A 654 17.76 21.75 -23.81
C GLU A 654 17.83 23.13 -24.48
N ASN A 655 18.18 24.18 -23.71
CA ASN A 655 18.25 25.55 -24.20
C ASN A 655 19.68 25.97 -24.60
N LYS A 656 20.62 25.02 -24.69
CA LYS A 656 22.06 25.28 -24.75
C LYS A 656 22.43 26.24 -25.88
N THR A 657 21.87 26.04 -27.07
CA THR A 657 22.13 26.92 -28.22
C THR A 657 21.69 28.37 -28.02
N GLU A 658 20.60 28.61 -27.28
CA GLU A 658 20.18 29.98 -26.94
C GLU A 658 21.06 30.57 -25.84
N VAL A 659 21.32 29.82 -24.78
CA VAL A 659 22.11 30.29 -23.62
C VAL A 659 23.55 30.59 -24.05
N ASP A 660 24.19 29.65 -24.77
CA ASP A 660 25.55 29.83 -25.29
C ASP A 660 25.61 30.99 -26.31
N SER A 661 24.56 31.22 -27.12
CA SER A 661 24.53 32.39 -28.02
C SER A 661 24.45 33.72 -27.26
N LYS A 662 23.70 33.78 -26.15
CA LYS A 662 23.55 34.99 -25.31
C LYS A 662 24.83 35.25 -24.51
N ILE A 663 25.50 34.19 -24.05
CA ILE A 663 26.84 34.26 -23.44
C ILE A 663 27.86 34.81 -24.46
N LEU A 664 27.87 34.30 -25.70
CA LEU A 664 28.72 34.82 -26.76
C LEU A 664 28.41 36.29 -27.11
N GLU A 665 27.13 36.66 -27.19
CA GLU A 665 26.70 38.05 -27.43
C GLU A 665 27.18 38.97 -26.29
N ARG A 666 27.01 38.59 -25.02
CA ARG A 666 27.56 39.33 -23.86
C ARG A 666 29.09 39.43 -23.91
N LEU A 667 29.80 38.35 -24.21
CA LEU A 667 31.28 38.37 -24.30
C LEU A 667 31.77 39.27 -25.43
N LEU A 668 31.09 39.29 -26.58
CA LEU A 668 31.36 40.22 -27.68
C LEU A 668 31.08 41.67 -27.27
N ASP A 669 29.98 41.93 -26.57
CA ASP A 669 29.60 43.27 -26.12
C ASP A 669 30.50 43.80 -25.00
N ASP A 670 30.95 42.95 -24.08
CA ASP A 670 31.93 43.31 -23.04
C ASP A 670 33.34 43.51 -23.62
N LEU A 671 33.71 42.77 -24.68
CA LEU A 671 34.91 43.08 -25.47
C LEU A 671 34.78 44.40 -26.24
N GLN A 672 33.59 44.74 -26.74
CA GLN A 672 33.33 46.05 -27.33
C GLN A 672 33.37 47.17 -26.28
N LYS A 673 32.81 46.97 -25.08
CA LYS A 673 32.91 47.93 -23.96
C LYS A 673 34.37 48.14 -23.58
N LYS A 674 35.13 47.07 -23.33
CA LYS A 674 36.57 47.18 -23.03
C LYS A 674 37.36 47.89 -24.14
N LYS A 675 37.06 47.65 -25.42
CA LYS A 675 37.66 48.41 -26.53
C LYS A 675 37.26 49.90 -26.53
N LYS A 676 35.99 50.22 -26.23
CA LYS A 676 35.48 51.61 -26.09
C LYS A 676 36.06 52.31 -24.86
N GLU A 677 36.25 51.59 -23.76
CA GLU A 677 36.86 52.06 -22.50
C GLU A 677 38.38 52.22 -22.63
N GLU A 678 39.09 51.33 -23.32
CA GLU A 678 40.50 51.54 -23.68
C GLU A 678 40.66 52.71 -24.63
N GLU A 679 39.79 52.88 -25.64
CA GLU A 679 39.80 54.07 -26.47
C GLU A 679 39.50 55.33 -25.66
N ALA A 680 38.52 55.30 -24.76
CA ALA A 680 38.15 56.44 -23.92
C ALA A 680 39.26 56.79 -22.92
N ALA A 681 39.92 55.78 -22.32
CA ALA A 681 41.07 55.97 -21.44
C ALA A 681 42.28 56.50 -22.23
N ARG A 682 42.57 55.97 -23.43
CA ARG A 682 43.63 56.52 -24.30
C ARG A 682 43.32 57.97 -24.69
N LYS A 683 42.10 58.27 -25.13
CA LYS A 683 41.65 59.64 -25.45
C LYS A 683 41.74 60.55 -24.23
N ALA A 684 41.32 60.09 -23.05
CA ALA A 684 41.46 60.84 -21.79
C ALA A 684 42.92 61.06 -21.39
N THR A 685 43.83 60.11 -21.62
CA THR A 685 45.27 60.33 -21.39
C THR A 685 45.89 61.26 -22.43
N GLU A 686 45.47 61.19 -23.70
CA GLU A 686 45.95 62.07 -24.78
C GLU A 686 45.40 63.50 -24.63
N GLU A 687 44.18 63.64 -24.11
CA GLU A 687 43.54 64.90 -23.76
C GLU A 687 44.11 65.48 -22.45
N ALA A 688 44.44 64.64 -21.46
CA ALA A 688 45.22 65.06 -20.28
C ALA A 688 46.64 65.51 -20.66
N PHE A 689 47.34 64.80 -21.55
CA PHE A 689 48.63 65.23 -22.08
C PHE A 689 48.52 66.54 -22.89
N ARG A 690 47.39 66.79 -23.57
CA ARG A 690 47.11 68.09 -24.20
C ARG A 690 46.87 69.19 -23.17
N ILE A 691 46.06 68.93 -22.13
CA ILE A 691 45.79 69.89 -21.06
C ILE A 691 47.08 70.23 -20.31
N GLU A 692 47.95 69.25 -20.03
CA GLU A 692 49.25 69.48 -19.41
C GLU A 692 50.23 70.22 -20.35
N ALA A 693 50.19 69.95 -21.67
CA ALA A 693 50.97 70.69 -22.65
C ALA A 693 50.49 72.15 -22.79
N ASP A 694 49.17 72.39 -22.83
CA ASP A 694 48.58 73.72 -22.90
C ASP A 694 48.79 74.51 -21.59
N GLN A 695 48.77 73.85 -20.43
CA GLN A 695 49.16 74.44 -19.15
C GLN A 695 50.63 74.88 -19.17
N ARG A 696 51.56 74.01 -19.59
CA ARG A 696 52.98 74.38 -19.70
C ARG A 696 53.23 75.50 -20.73
N LEU A 697 52.43 75.59 -21.80
CA LEU A 697 52.48 76.70 -22.76
C LEU A 697 51.90 78.02 -22.22
N LEU A 698 51.01 77.97 -21.22
CA LEU A 698 50.50 79.14 -20.48
C LEU A 698 51.45 79.59 -19.36
N GLU A 699 52.11 78.66 -18.69
CA GLU A 699 53.12 78.93 -17.65
C GLU A 699 54.36 79.62 -18.26
N ASP A 700 54.91 79.11 -19.36
CA ASP A 700 56.04 79.71 -20.10
C ASP A 700 55.77 81.15 -20.61
N MET A 701 54.49 81.56 -20.68
CA MET A 701 54.08 82.91 -21.08
C MET A 701 53.82 83.88 -19.92
N SER A 702 53.79 83.42 -18.66
CA SER A 702 53.42 84.26 -17.50
C SER A 702 54.57 84.63 -16.56
N GLU A 703 55.69 83.89 -16.54
CA GLU A 703 56.87 84.20 -15.71
C GLU A 703 57.72 85.40 -16.23
N LYS A 704 57.14 86.61 -16.27
CA LYS A 704 57.92 87.85 -16.49
C LYS A 704 57.50 89.13 -15.76
N SER A 705 56.62 88.99 -14.77
CA SER A 705 56.44 89.94 -13.65
C SER A 705 55.76 89.17 -12.51
N LYS A 706 56.41 88.81 -11.39
CA LYS A 706 57.10 89.65 -10.38
C LYS A 706 56.26 90.87 -9.97
N GLU A 707 56.01 91.14 -8.69
CA GLU A 707 56.38 90.47 -7.42
C GLU A 707 55.63 91.15 -6.26
N VAL A 708 55.25 90.41 -5.19
CA VAL A 708 55.09 90.93 -3.79
C VAL A 708 53.86 91.90 -3.62
N GLU A 709 53.05 91.99 -2.56
CA GLU A 709 53.05 91.78 -1.08
C GLU A 709 51.67 91.16 -0.68
N ASP A 710 51.36 90.63 0.52
CA ASP A 710 52.13 90.04 1.64
C ASP A 710 51.18 89.28 2.62
N ALA A 711 51.79 88.65 3.63
CA ALA A 711 51.37 88.43 5.03
C ALA A 711 50.23 89.33 5.61
N GLU A 712 49.49 89.01 6.70
CA GLU A 712 49.45 87.89 7.67
C GLU A 712 48.25 88.08 8.64
N LEU A 713 47.72 87.01 9.27
CA LEU A 713 47.11 86.98 10.64
C LEU A 713 45.86 87.89 10.92
N GLU A 714 45.06 87.77 12.00
CA GLU A 714 44.58 86.66 12.85
C GLU A 714 43.28 87.14 13.56
N ALA A 715 42.39 86.21 13.94
CA ALA A 715 41.40 86.33 15.05
C ALA A 715 40.35 87.49 14.98
N ASP A 716 39.22 87.49 15.70
CA ASP A 716 38.55 86.47 16.53
C ASP A 716 37.03 86.79 16.60
N GLU A 717 36.24 85.91 17.23
CA GLU A 717 34.86 86.14 17.74
C GLU A 717 33.72 86.50 16.72
N VAL A 718 32.44 86.18 16.94
CA VAL A 718 31.74 85.10 17.68
C VAL A 718 30.23 85.15 17.30
N ILE A 719 29.42 84.11 17.62
CA ILE A 719 27.92 84.11 17.64
C ILE A 719 27.22 84.20 16.26
N GLU A 720 26.07 83.56 15.95
CA GLU A 720 25.28 82.37 16.41
C GLU A 720 24.01 82.33 15.50
N ILE A 721 23.00 81.50 15.83
CA ILE A 721 21.58 81.62 15.43
C ILE A 721 21.22 81.29 13.96
N GLU A 722 20.30 80.35 13.63
CA GLU A 722 19.79 79.13 14.28
C GLU A 722 18.91 78.36 13.27
N GLU A 723 18.76 77.04 13.46
CA GLU A 723 17.53 76.29 13.81
C GLU A 723 16.11 76.97 13.69
N PRO A 724 14.96 76.23 13.72
CA PRO A 724 14.66 75.19 14.73
C PRO A 724 13.71 73.98 14.45
N TYR A 725 13.97 72.88 15.17
CA TYR A 725 13.05 72.01 15.97
C TYR A 725 11.88 71.22 15.31
N LEU A 726 11.41 70.06 15.82
CA LEU A 726 11.75 69.13 16.96
C LEU A 726 11.31 67.68 16.51
N GLN A 727 11.24 66.56 17.26
CA GLN A 727 11.13 66.31 18.71
C GLN A 727 11.77 64.96 19.18
N GLU A 728 11.77 64.78 20.51
CA GLU A 728 12.22 63.74 21.45
C GLU A 728 11.75 62.28 21.22
N GLY A 729 12.35 61.24 21.85
CA GLY A 729 13.56 61.22 22.72
C GLY A 729 13.71 59.99 23.66
N SER A 730 14.76 60.01 24.53
CA SER A 730 15.05 59.15 25.73
C SER A 730 15.44 57.66 25.52
N GLU A 731 16.33 57.00 26.30
CA GLU A 731 17.30 57.44 27.36
C GLU A 731 18.41 56.38 27.70
N ALA A 732 19.50 56.82 28.38
CA ALA A 732 20.40 56.14 29.37
C ALA A 732 21.00 54.72 29.09
N LEU A 733 22.35 54.51 29.04
CA LEU A 733 23.37 54.39 30.13
C LEU A 733 23.31 53.03 30.92
N GLU A 734 24.40 52.38 31.36
CA GLU A 734 25.81 52.75 31.60
C GLU A 734 26.79 51.53 31.62
N ILE A 735 28.11 51.78 31.69
CA ILE A 735 29.25 50.86 32.04
C ILE A 735 29.81 49.97 30.91
N ALA A 736 31.13 49.73 30.97
CA ALA A 736 31.98 49.15 29.92
C ALA A 736 32.58 47.78 30.30
N GLU A 737 33.15 47.07 29.31
CA GLU A 737 34.53 46.55 29.43
C GLU A 737 35.19 46.20 28.09
N ASP A 738 36.51 46.43 27.99
CA ASP A 738 37.42 45.78 27.03
C ASP A 738 37.99 44.52 27.70
N THR A 739 38.01 43.34 27.06
CA THR A 739 39.05 42.34 27.39
C THR A 739 39.46 41.44 26.23
N LYS A 740 40.76 41.12 26.20
CA LYS A 740 41.51 40.39 25.16
C LYS A 740 41.41 38.85 25.30
N GLY A 741 41.67 38.17 24.18
CA GLY A 741 42.07 36.75 24.14
C GLY A 741 42.06 36.22 22.69
N SER A 742 42.91 36.71 21.77
CA SER A 742 44.35 36.41 21.64
C SER A 742 44.67 34.92 21.41
N LEU A 743 45.35 34.64 20.28
CA LEU A 743 45.83 33.33 19.81
C LEU A 743 46.76 32.63 20.82
N PRO A 744 46.96 31.31 20.67
CA PRO A 744 48.10 30.82 19.87
C PRO A 744 47.65 29.79 18.78
N GLU A 745 48.42 29.35 17.77
CA GLU A 745 49.82 28.87 17.71
C GLU A 745 50.03 27.61 18.61
N GLU A 746 50.64 26.49 18.20
CA GLU A 746 51.50 26.10 17.05
C GLU A 746 51.19 24.64 16.61
N SER A 747 51.73 24.22 15.44
CA SER A 747 52.16 22.82 15.12
C SER A 747 51.09 21.72 14.95
N GLU A 748 51.28 20.64 14.16
CA GLU A 748 52.29 20.31 13.14
C GLU A 748 51.71 19.34 12.08
N ALA A 749 52.44 19.08 10.99
CA ALA A 749 52.03 18.18 9.89
C ALA A 749 52.37 16.69 10.17
N PRO A 750 52.03 15.77 9.25
CA PRO A 750 53.00 15.45 8.20
C PRO A 750 52.42 15.31 6.78
N GLU A 751 53.32 15.24 5.79
CA GLU A 751 53.05 15.37 4.35
C GLU A 751 53.15 14.04 3.55
N VAL A 752 52.31 13.90 2.49
CA VAL A 752 52.67 13.44 1.10
C VAL A 752 53.15 11.98 0.89
N PRO A 753 53.03 11.33 -0.31
CA PRO A 753 52.50 11.73 -1.64
C PRO A 753 51.11 11.06 -1.94
N GLU A 754 50.47 11.05 -3.13
CA GLU A 754 50.88 10.75 -4.53
C GLU A 754 49.96 11.49 -5.54
N THR A 755 50.49 12.35 -6.42
CA THR A 755 50.78 12.13 -7.86
C THR A 755 49.62 11.65 -8.75
N GLU A 756 49.10 12.56 -9.58
CA GLU A 756 48.20 12.32 -10.73
C GLU A 756 48.91 11.66 -11.94
N PRO A 757 48.16 11.15 -12.95
CA PRO A 757 48.64 10.04 -13.79
C PRO A 757 49.29 10.44 -15.14
N GLU A 758 50.21 9.57 -15.60
CA GLU A 758 50.45 9.34 -17.03
C GLU A 758 49.83 7.99 -17.44
N SER A 759 49.07 7.95 -18.53
CA SER A 759 48.86 6.69 -19.27
C SER A 759 48.78 6.95 -20.78
N VAL A 760 49.46 6.09 -21.55
CA VAL A 760 49.56 6.16 -23.02
C VAL A 760 48.83 4.96 -23.61
N ILE A 761 48.30 5.14 -24.82
CA ILE A 761 47.34 4.25 -25.51
C ILE A 761 48.04 3.00 -26.11
N GLU A 762 47.21 2.01 -26.50
CA GLU A 762 47.43 0.91 -27.47
C GLU A 762 47.95 -0.47 -26.98
N PRO A 763 47.66 -1.59 -27.68
CA PRO A 763 46.52 -1.87 -28.61
C PRO A 763 45.92 -3.31 -28.55
N ALA A 764 44.75 -3.50 -29.19
CA ALA A 764 44.29 -4.71 -29.94
C ALA A 764 43.00 -4.33 -30.71
N GLU A 765 42.92 -4.37 -32.04
CA GLU A 765 42.72 -5.53 -32.95
C GLU A 765 41.36 -6.26 -32.78
N ASP A 766 40.52 -6.50 -33.81
CA ASP A 766 40.50 -6.07 -35.23
C ASP A 766 39.11 -6.39 -35.89
N THR A 767 38.95 -6.16 -37.21
CA THR A 767 37.99 -6.73 -38.20
C THR A 767 36.70 -5.98 -38.62
N THR A 768 36.82 -5.13 -39.66
CA THR A 768 36.14 -5.18 -41.00
C THR A 768 34.61 -5.48 -41.12
N VAL A 769 33.76 -4.89 -41.99
CA VAL A 769 33.82 -4.33 -43.38
C VAL A 769 32.67 -3.28 -43.55
N GLY A 770 32.63 -2.28 -44.46
CA GLY A 770 33.62 -1.76 -45.43
C GLY A 770 33.09 -1.39 -46.86
N THR A 771 32.20 -0.40 -47.02
CA THR A 771 31.85 0.27 -48.31
C THR A 771 31.62 1.77 -48.05
N GLU A 772 32.31 2.76 -48.64
CA GLU A 772 32.47 3.16 -50.07
C GLU A 772 31.16 3.66 -50.72
N ILE A 773 31.06 4.79 -51.45
CA ILE A 773 31.99 5.86 -51.94
C ILE A 773 31.09 7.13 -52.20
N SER A 774 31.48 8.41 -52.10
CA SER A 774 32.52 9.15 -52.84
C SER A 774 32.89 10.53 -52.25
N LYS A 775 34.10 11.03 -52.54
CA LYS A 775 34.51 12.47 -52.39
C LYS A 775 34.97 13.06 -53.73
N GLY A 776 34.79 14.36 -53.92
CA GLY A 776 35.39 15.20 -54.97
C GLY A 776 34.79 16.62 -54.96
N SER A 777 35.51 17.72 -55.22
CA SER A 777 36.86 17.87 -55.78
C SER A 777 37.75 18.85 -54.99
N LYS A 778 39.01 19.00 -55.43
CA LYS A 778 39.91 20.12 -55.10
C LYS A 778 39.49 21.40 -55.91
N ASP A 779 40.11 22.58 -55.85
CA ASP A 779 41.45 23.04 -55.39
C ASP A 779 41.35 24.38 -54.63
N GLY A 780 42.43 24.79 -53.96
CA GLY A 780 42.48 25.98 -53.11
C GLY A 780 43.04 27.26 -53.75
N LEU A 781 42.99 28.36 -53.00
CA LEU A 781 43.69 29.61 -53.29
C LEU A 781 44.23 30.21 -51.98
N GLU A 782 45.44 30.75 -52.00
CA GLU A 782 45.97 31.53 -50.86
C GLU A 782 45.46 32.98 -50.94
N THR A 783 44.73 33.41 -49.90
CA THR A 783 44.52 34.85 -49.62
C THR A 783 44.83 35.11 -48.15
N LYS A 784 45.84 35.96 -47.91
CA LYS A 784 46.09 36.52 -46.58
C LYS A 784 44.99 37.51 -46.26
N GLU A 785 44.25 37.29 -45.19
CA GLU A 785 43.53 38.39 -44.54
C GLU A 785 43.47 38.23 -43.03
N LEU A 786 43.23 39.38 -42.41
CA LEU A 786 43.39 39.78 -41.01
C LEU A 786 42.97 38.77 -39.93
N SER A 787 43.70 38.79 -38.81
CA SER A 787 43.34 38.10 -37.57
C SER A 787 42.15 38.79 -36.87
N GLU A 788 40.97 38.18 -36.95
CA GLU A 788 39.92 38.42 -35.96
C GLU A 788 40.18 37.53 -34.73
N THR A 789 39.85 38.03 -33.54
CA THR A 789 40.00 37.29 -32.28
C THR A 789 38.76 36.43 -32.06
N GLU A 790 38.85 35.13 -32.34
CA GLU A 790 37.79 34.17 -31.98
C GLU A 790 37.53 34.20 -30.47
N VAL A 791 36.27 34.38 -30.10
CA VAL A 791 35.80 34.28 -28.71
C VAL A 791 35.38 32.84 -28.48
N VAL A 792 36.26 32.06 -27.86
CA VAL A 792 35.98 30.67 -27.49
C VAL A 792 35.10 30.66 -26.24
N LEU A 793 34.06 29.84 -26.22
CA LEU A 793 33.25 29.58 -25.02
C LEU A 793 34.14 28.95 -23.94
N PRO A 794 33.96 29.29 -22.64
CA PRO A 794 34.68 28.58 -21.58
C PRO A 794 34.32 27.09 -21.60
N GLU A 795 35.32 26.23 -21.42
CA GLU A 795 35.09 24.79 -21.25
C GLU A 795 34.54 24.54 -19.84
N PHE A 796 33.33 24.00 -19.76
CA PHE A 796 32.69 23.57 -18.52
C PHE A 796 32.71 22.02 -18.45
N PRO A 797 32.79 21.41 -17.25
CA PRO A 797 32.65 19.96 -17.10
C PRO A 797 31.34 19.46 -17.71
N GLU A 798 31.34 18.26 -18.29
CA GLU A 798 30.21 17.74 -19.06
C GLU A 798 28.90 17.62 -18.23
N ASP A 799 29.02 17.50 -16.91
CA ASP A 799 27.92 17.40 -15.94
C ASP A 799 27.55 18.71 -15.20
N ALA A 800 28.04 19.90 -15.62
CA ALA A 800 27.83 21.16 -14.88
C ALA A 800 27.39 22.37 -15.73
N TYR A 801 26.22 22.94 -15.40
CA TYR A 801 25.74 24.19 -15.99
C TYR A 801 26.60 25.42 -15.56
N PRO A 802 26.75 26.44 -16.42
CA PRO A 802 27.43 27.68 -16.08
C PRO A 802 26.57 28.57 -15.16
N ASP A 803 27.10 28.98 -14.01
CA ASP A 803 26.37 29.87 -13.09
C ASP A 803 26.48 31.34 -13.54
N VAL A 804 25.68 31.70 -14.55
CA VAL A 804 25.71 33.00 -15.23
C VAL A 804 24.33 33.69 -15.26
N PRO A 805 24.25 35.03 -15.46
CA PRO A 805 22.98 35.77 -15.47
C PRO A 805 21.95 35.25 -16.48
N GLU A 806 22.40 34.68 -17.60
CA GLU A 806 21.53 34.08 -18.61
C GLU A 806 20.70 32.89 -18.08
N MET A 807 21.10 32.27 -16.97
CA MET A 807 20.36 31.23 -16.27
C MET A 807 19.34 31.76 -15.24
N GLU A 808 19.39 33.06 -14.88
CA GLU A 808 18.43 33.67 -13.94
C GLU A 808 16.96 33.54 -14.38
N PRO A 809 16.54 33.83 -15.63
CA PRO A 809 15.14 33.65 -16.04
C PRO A 809 14.68 32.17 -16.01
N ILE A 810 15.60 31.20 -16.08
CA ILE A 810 15.27 29.78 -15.91
C ILE A 810 15.05 29.47 -14.41
N LYS A 811 15.95 29.95 -13.54
CA LYS A 811 15.80 29.88 -12.08
C LYS A 811 14.52 30.57 -11.59
N GLU A 812 14.14 31.70 -12.19
CA GLU A 812 12.90 32.42 -11.86
C GLU A 812 11.65 31.63 -12.25
N LYS A 813 11.60 31.00 -13.43
CA LYS A 813 10.49 30.10 -13.80
C LYS A 813 10.29 28.97 -12.78
N ILE A 814 11.37 28.34 -12.31
CA ILE A 814 11.32 27.28 -11.30
C ILE A 814 10.82 27.83 -9.95
N LYS A 815 11.34 28.99 -9.51
CA LYS A 815 10.88 29.66 -8.28
C LYS A 815 9.40 30.05 -8.36
N HIS A 816 8.93 30.52 -9.50
CA HIS A 816 7.55 30.91 -9.74
C HIS A 816 6.61 29.69 -9.72
N PHE A 817 7.00 28.59 -10.37
CA PHE A 817 6.28 27.31 -10.25
C PHE A 817 6.20 26.85 -8.78
N ASN A 818 7.31 26.85 -8.04
CA ASN A 818 7.34 26.43 -6.63
C ASN A 818 6.50 27.34 -5.72
N TYR A 819 6.34 28.62 -6.06
CA TYR A 819 5.45 29.55 -5.34
C TYR A 819 3.97 29.23 -5.58
N ILE A 820 3.57 29.06 -6.85
CA ILE A 820 2.18 28.72 -7.21
C ILE A 820 1.82 27.33 -6.68
N TRP A 821 2.72 26.35 -6.79
CA TRP A 821 2.51 25.00 -6.27
C TRP A 821 2.16 25.01 -4.78
N LYS A 822 2.87 25.79 -3.95
CA LYS A 822 2.55 25.91 -2.51
C LYS A 822 1.16 26.49 -2.21
N GLN A 823 0.62 27.34 -3.08
CA GLN A 823 -0.76 27.85 -2.93
C GLN A 823 -1.79 26.79 -3.35
N LEU A 824 -1.50 26.03 -4.40
CA LEU A 824 -2.37 24.95 -4.85
C LEU A 824 -2.36 23.77 -3.88
N GLU A 825 -1.18 23.37 -3.38
CA GLU A 825 -0.98 22.26 -2.44
C GLU A 825 -1.84 22.39 -1.17
N GLY A 826 -1.95 23.59 -0.60
CA GLY A 826 -2.87 23.85 0.53
C GLY A 826 -4.34 23.61 0.15
N THR A 827 -4.74 24.03 -1.05
CA THR A 827 -6.12 23.87 -1.56
C THR A 827 -6.44 22.41 -1.90
N ILE A 828 -5.47 21.65 -2.39
CA ILE A 828 -5.64 20.21 -2.66
C ILE A 828 -5.81 19.44 -1.34
N LYS A 829 -5.04 19.79 -0.29
CA LYS A 829 -5.17 19.17 1.04
C LYS A 829 -6.54 19.43 1.68
N GLU A 830 -7.13 20.60 1.48
CA GLU A 830 -8.52 20.90 1.89
C GLU A 830 -9.55 19.96 1.21
N SER A 831 -9.24 19.43 0.02
CA SER A 831 -10.10 18.49 -0.73
C SER A 831 -9.83 16.99 -0.47
N LEU A 832 -9.07 16.64 0.57
CA LEU A 832 -8.75 15.26 1.00
C LEU A 832 -8.03 14.37 -0.05
N VAL A 833 -7.56 14.94 -1.16
CA VAL A 833 -6.84 14.19 -2.21
C VAL A 833 -5.39 13.93 -1.79
N HIS A 834 -4.89 12.72 -2.04
CA HIS A 834 -3.50 12.37 -1.71
C HIS A 834 -2.51 13.08 -2.65
N ILE A 835 -1.45 13.66 -2.08
CA ILE A 835 -0.39 14.38 -2.80
C ILE A 835 0.94 13.65 -2.58
N LEU A 836 1.54 13.17 -3.68
CA LEU A 836 2.84 12.52 -3.69
C LEU A 836 3.89 13.43 -4.33
N ASN A 837 4.73 14.04 -3.50
CA ASN A 837 5.91 14.77 -3.95
C ASN A 837 7.04 13.76 -4.25
N LEU A 838 7.56 13.77 -5.47
CA LEU A 838 8.61 12.89 -5.95
C LEU A 838 9.89 13.68 -6.26
N GLU A 839 10.94 13.39 -5.49
CA GLU A 839 12.24 14.03 -5.63
C GLU A 839 13.06 13.38 -6.75
N ILE A 840 13.29 14.13 -7.84
CA ILE A 840 13.84 13.65 -9.11
C ILE A 840 15.34 13.32 -9.02
N ALA A 841 16.09 13.97 -8.12
CA ALA A 841 17.54 13.85 -8.01
C ALA A 841 18.00 12.38 -7.88
N ASP A 842 19.01 12.03 -8.68
CA ASP A 842 19.74 10.75 -8.73
C ASP A 842 18.90 9.46 -8.82
N LYS A 843 17.62 9.56 -9.23
CA LYS A 843 16.68 8.42 -9.36
C LYS A 843 16.28 8.14 -10.81
N THR A 844 16.06 6.87 -11.14
CA THR A 844 15.57 6.48 -12.48
C THR A 844 14.05 6.66 -12.62
N PRO A 845 13.52 6.81 -13.85
CA PRO A 845 12.08 6.81 -14.08
C PRO A 845 11.37 5.53 -13.62
N GLU A 846 12.08 4.41 -13.52
CA GLU A 846 11.56 3.11 -13.08
C GLU A 846 11.42 3.05 -11.54
N GLU A 847 12.38 3.61 -10.79
CA GLU A 847 12.24 3.80 -9.33
C GLU A 847 11.10 4.77 -8.98
N LEU A 848 10.97 5.87 -9.73
CA LEU A 848 9.86 6.81 -9.56
C LEU A 848 8.51 6.17 -9.88
N LEU A 849 8.44 5.33 -10.92
CA LEU A 849 7.27 4.49 -11.24
C LEU A 849 6.95 3.54 -10.08
N GLN A 850 7.95 2.82 -9.56
CA GLN A 850 7.76 1.88 -8.44
C GLN A 850 7.21 2.58 -7.20
N LYS A 851 7.78 3.72 -6.80
CA LYS A 851 7.29 4.49 -5.64
C LYS A 851 5.84 4.98 -5.79
N VAL A 852 5.41 5.33 -7.00
CA VAL A 852 4.00 5.65 -7.31
C VAL A 852 3.12 4.41 -7.18
N VAL A 853 3.59 3.26 -7.67
CA VAL A 853 2.85 1.99 -7.61
C VAL A 853 2.67 1.53 -6.16
N GLU A 854 3.72 1.57 -5.34
CA GLU A 854 3.66 1.26 -3.91
C GLU A 854 2.68 2.20 -3.18
N THR A 855 2.75 3.51 -3.44
CA THR A 855 1.83 4.50 -2.84
C THR A 855 0.37 4.21 -3.22
N MET A 856 0.11 3.80 -4.46
CA MET A 856 -1.24 3.43 -4.93
C MET A 856 -1.72 2.05 -4.44
N GLN A 857 -0.81 1.14 -4.06
CA GLN A 857 -1.14 -0.21 -3.57
C GLN A 857 -1.31 -0.26 -2.05
N ARG A 858 -0.61 0.59 -1.28
CA ARG A 858 -0.67 0.65 0.18
C ARG A 858 -2.10 0.65 0.77
N PRO A 859 -3.11 1.35 0.22
CA PRO A 859 -4.48 1.33 0.74
C PRO A 859 -5.24 0.00 0.54
N PHE A 860 -4.66 -0.94 -0.23
CA PHE A 860 -5.25 -2.24 -0.59
C PHE A 860 -4.37 -3.43 -0.12
N GLN A 861 -3.34 -3.13 0.67
CA GLN A 861 -2.52 -4.10 1.40
C GLN A 861 -2.99 -4.20 2.85
N TYR A 862 -2.59 -5.27 3.54
CA TYR A 862 -2.80 -5.38 4.97
C TYR A 862 -1.86 -4.39 5.70
N VAL A 863 -2.44 -3.56 6.56
CA VAL A 863 -1.69 -2.64 7.45
C VAL A 863 -1.64 -3.25 8.85
N ALA A 864 -0.47 -3.20 9.49
CA ALA A 864 -0.32 -3.59 10.89
C ALA A 864 -0.73 -2.42 11.82
N TRP A 865 -1.28 -2.72 12.99
CA TRP A 865 -1.79 -1.71 13.92
C TRP A 865 -1.48 -2.09 15.37
N GLU A 866 -1.41 -1.10 16.27
CA GLU A 866 -1.00 -1.31 17.67
C GLU A 866 -2.15 -1.82 18.55
N LEU A 867 -1.88 -2.79 19.42
CA LEU A 867 -2.87 -3.18 20.43
C LEU A 867 -2.98 -2.08 21.49
N THR A 868 -4.21 -1.68 21.81
CA THR A 868 -4.52 -0.79 22.93
C THR A 868 -4.98 -1.60 24.14
N MET A 869 -5.18 -0.95 25.28
CA MET A 869 -5.75 -1.59 26.48
C MET A 869 -7.12 -2.21 26.21
N GLU A 870 -7.93 -1.58 25.36
CA GLU A 870 -9.28 -2.05 25.01
C GLU A 870 -9.23 -3.39 24.26
N ASP A 871 -8.23 -3.64 23.42
CA ASP A 871 -8.07 -4.94 22.76
C ASP A 871 -7.75 -6.06 23.77
N TYR A 872 -7.02 -5.72 24.82
CA TYR A 872 -6.69 -6.64 25.91
C TYR A 872 -7.89 -6.90 26.83
N ASP A 873 -8.63 -5.85 27.21
CA ASP A 873 -9.86 -5.97 28.00
C ASP A 873 -10.90 -6.80 27.23
N GLU A 874 -11.16 -6.46 25.96
CA GLU A 874 -12.04 -7.22 25.07
C GLU A 874 -11.58 -8.69 24.90
N GLU A 875 -10.28 -8.97 24.78
CA GLU A 875 -9.79 -10.36 24.76
C GLU A 875 -10.13 -11.10 26.06
N THR A 876 -9.99 -10.45 27.22
CA THR A 876 -10.30 -11.11 28.50
C THR A 876 -11.78 -11.39 28.69
N GLU A 877 -12.68 -10.57 28.13
CA GLU A 877 -14.11 -10.87 28.07
C GLU A 877 -14.39 -12.07 27.16
N ASP A 878 -13.73 -12.16 25.99
CA ASP A 878 -13.82 -13.31 25.07
C ASP A 878 -13.37 -14.63 25.73
N TYR A 879 -12.36 -14.60 26.60
CA TYR A 879 -11.94 -15.78 27.38
C TYR A 879 -12.89 -16.13 28.53
N GLN A 880 -13.48 -15.13 29.20
CA GLN A 880 -14.49 -15.35 30.24
C GLN A 880 -15.77 -15.96 29.65
N ALA A 881 -16.26 -15.43 28.53
CA ALA A 881 -17.45 -15.94 27.84
C ALA A 881 -17.24 -17.33 27.20
N GLU A 882 -16.00 -17.76 26.94
CA GLU A 882 -15.71 -19.16 26.62
C GLU A 882 -15.64 -20.02 27.89
N ALA A 883 -15.00 -19.56 28.97
CA ALA A 883 -14.96 -20.32 30.23
C ALA A 883 -16.37 -20.60 30.77
N GLU A 884 -17.27 -19.61 30.78
CA GLU A 884 -18.68 -19.78 31.16
C GLU A 884 -19.45 -20.75 30.24
N ALA A 885 -18.98 -21.00 29.01
CA ALA A 885 -19.58 -21.95 28.06
C ALA A 885 -18.95 -23.35 28.13
N ASP A 886 -17.65 -23.45 28.42
CA ASP A 886 -16.93 -24.70 28.72
C ASP A 886 -17.35 -25.25 30.11
N GLU A 887 -17.72 -24.39 31.07
CA GLU A 887 -18.25 -24.75 32.39
C GLU A 887 -19.60 -25.50 32.35
N GLU A 888 -20.40 -25.39 31.27
CA GLU A 888 -21.57 -26.27 31.07
C GLU A 888 -21.19 -27.69 30.60
N ILE A 889 -19.90 -27.99 30.38
CA ILE A 889 -19.40 -29.24 29.79
C ILE A 889 -18.41 -29.99 30.69
N GLU A 890 -17.56 -29.32 31.48
CA GLU A 890 -16.45 -29.97 32.22
C GLU A 890 -16.52 -29.85 33.77
N GLU A 891 -17.47 -30.54 34.43
CA GLU A 891 -17.39 -30.88 35.88
C GLU A 891 -16.26 -31.91 36.19
N GLU A 892 -15.11 -31.92 35.50
CA GLU A 892 -14.07 -32.96 35.72
C GLU A 892 -12.61 -32.61 35.33
N GLU A 893 -12.00 -31.52 35.84
CA GLU A 893 -10.50 -31.42 36.02
C GLU A 893 -9.96 -30.27 36.95
N GLU A 894 -10.39 -30.18 38.21
CA GLU A 894 -9.85 -29.21 39.22
C GLU A 894 -8.43 -29.58 39.78
N GLU A 895 -7.33 -29.60 39.01
CA GLU A 895 -5.94 -29.57 39.58
C GLU A 895 -4.86 -28.93 38.65
N GLU A 896 -4.86 -27.60 38.36
CA GLU A 896 -3.61 -26.89 37.94
C GLU A 896 -3.60 -25.33 38.09
N GLU A 897 -3.90 -24.79 39.29
CA GLU A 897 -3.93 -23.32 39.55
C GLU A 897 -2.63 -22.53 39.23
N GLU A 898 -1.46 -23.17 39.10
CA GLU A 898 -0.17 -22.48 38.86
C GLU A 898 0.12 -22.12 37.38
N ASN A 899 -0.81 -22.38 36.44
CA ASN A 899 -0.58 -22.16 34.99
C ASN A 899 -1.65 -21.34 34.25
N GLU A 900 -2.58 -20.66 34.93
CA GLU A 900 -3.66 -19.86 34.31
C GLU A 900 -3.17 -18.96 33.16
N ASP A 901 -2.13 -18.15 33.39
CA ASP A 901 -1.64 -17.19 32.39
C ASP A 901 -1.01 -17.89 31.19
N ARG A 902 -0.38 -19.06 31.38
CA ARG A 902 0.11 -19.91 30.29
C ARG A 902 -1.00 -20.63 29.53
N ILE A 903 -2.18 -20.82 30.13
CA ILE A 903 -3.36 -21.33 29.44
C ILE A 903 -3.97 -20.21 28.59
N LYS A 904 -4.07 -18.99 29.13
CA LYS A 904 -4.51 -17.78 28.39
C LYS A 904 -3.57 -17.47 27.21
N GLU A 905 -2.25 -17.50 27.41
CA GLU A 905 -1.24 -17.36 26.35
C GLU A 905 -1.39 -18.42 25.24
N LYS A 906 -1.69 -19.68 25.59
CA LYS A 906 -1.89 -20.77 24.61
C LYS A 906 -3.16 -20.59 23.76
N ARG A 907 -4.20 -19.91 24.27
CA ARG A 907 -5.44 -19.65 23.52
C ARG A 907 -5.35 -18.40 22.61
N ARG A 908 -4.29 -17.57 22.73
CA ARG A 908 -4.06 -16.38 21.86
C ARG A 908 -3.64 -16.73 20.43
N HIS A 909 -4.16 -15.97 19.47
CA HIS A 909 -3.80 -16.06 18.05
C HIS A 909 -2.47 -15.34 17.76
N LEU A 910 -1.35 -15.98 18.12
CA LEU A 910 -0.02 -15.40 17.94
C LEU A 910 0.49 -15.48 16.49
N GLY A 911 1.40 -14.56 16.17
CA GLY A 911 2.16 -14.49 14.93
C GLY A 911 3.08 -15.70 14.70
N ASP A 912 3.65 -15.78 13.49
CA ASP A 912 4.48 -16.91 13.07
C ASP A 912 5.74 -17.09 13.95
N THR A 913 6.21 -16.01 14.58
CA THR A 913 7.32 -15.98 15.56
C THR A 913 6.91 -16.16 17.02
N LYS A 914 5.60 -16.29 17.29
CA LYS A 914 4.99 -16.44 18.62
C LYS A 914 5.38 -15.31 19.59
N HIS A 915 6.26 -15.59 20.55
CA HIS A 915 6.75 -14.63 21.55
C HIS A 915 8.11 -14.02 21.20
N PHE A 916 8.66 -14.31 20.02
CA PHE A 916 9.93 -13.74 19.55
C PHE A 916 9.71 -12.57 18.59
N CYS A 917 10.57 -11.56 18.69
CA CYS A 917 10.50 -10.38 17.82
C CYS A 917 10.86 -10.72 16.35
N PRO A 918 9.96 -10.49 15.39
CA PRO A 918 10.19 -10.89 14.00
C PRO A 918 11.26 -10.04 13.29
N VAL A 919 11.42 -8.77 13.70
CA VAL A 919 12.46 -7.88 13.15
C VAL A 919 13.86 -8.36 13.55
N PHE A 920 14.10 -8.67 14.83
CA PHE A 920 15.39 -9.19 15.28
C PHE A 920 15.71 -10.59 14.71
N LEU A 921 14.68 -11.41 14.45
CA LEU A 921 14.85 -12.67 13.74
C LEU A 921 15.27 -12.46 12.28
N LYS A 922 14.68 -11.51 11.54
CA LYS A 922 15.05 -11.24 10.15
C LYS A 922 16.39 -10.52 10.01
N GLU A 923 16.58 -9.41 10.73
CA GLU A 923 17.76 -8.55 10.57
C GLU A 923 19.00 -9.22 11.16
N ASN A 924 18.89 -9.73 12.40
CA ASN A 924 20.04 -10.16 13.19
C ASN A 924 20.14 -11.69 13.36
N PHE A 925 19.12 -12.45 12.94
CA PHE A 925 18.98 -13.88 13.23
C PHE A 925 19.01 -14.20 14.73
N ILE A 926 18.41 -13.36 15.58
CA ILE A 926 18.33 -13.54 17.04
C ILE A 926 16.89 -13.84 17.46
N LEU A 927 16.67 -14.92 18.21
CA LEU A 927 15.41 -15.19 18.91
C LEU A 927 15.32 -14.36 20.19
N GLN A 928 15.17 -13.06 20.03
CA GLN A 928 14.92 -12.17 21.17
C GLN A 928 13.44 -12.24 21.57
N PRO A 929 13.10 -12.51 22.85
CA PRO A 929 11.72 -12.43 23.31
C PRO A 929 11.21 -10.98 23.21
N GLY A 930 9.96 -10.81 22.78
CA GLY A 930 9.27 -9.52 22.81
C GLY A 930 8.59 -9.25 24.16
N SER A 931 8.25 -7.99 24.43
CA SER A 931 7.37 -7.63 25.55
C SER A 931 5.90 -7.67 25.12
N THR A 932 4.99 -7.83 26.08
CA THR A 932 3.55 -7.71 25.85
C THR A 932 3.09 -6.26 25.72
N GLU A 933 3.89 -5.32 26.21
CA GLU A 933 3.64 -3.87 26.11
C GLU A 933 3.87 -3.37 24.67
N GLU A 934 4.95 -3.84 24.02
CA GLU A 934 5.22 -3.54 22.61
C GLU A 934 4.64 -4.63 21.72
N ALA A 935 3.31 -4.60 21.53
CA ALA A 935 2.57 -5.53 20.69
C ALA A 935 1.91 -4.83 19.48
N ALA A 936 1.86 -5.53 18.34
CA ALA A 936 1.11 -5.09 17.16
C ALA A 936 0.37 -6.27 16.51
N LYS A 937 -0.81 -5.98 15.94
CA LYS A 937 -1.67 -6.95 15.26
C LYS A 937 -1.50 -6.82 13.75
N TYR A 938 -1.31 -7.94 13.06
CA TYR A 938 -1.22 -8.01 11.60
C TYR A 938 -1.88 -9.29 11.09
N ARG A 939 -2.84 -9.14 10.16
CA ARG A 939 -3.72 -10.24 9.69
C ARG A 939 -4.38 -10.98 10.87
N GLU A 940 -4.90 -10.22 11.82
CA GLU A 940 -5.45 -10.66 13.12
C GLU A 940 -4.52 -11.48 14.03
N LYS A 941 -3.28 -11.80 13.62
CA LYS A 941 -2.26 -12.40 14.48
C LYS A 941 -1.52 -11.34 15.30
N ILE A 942 -1.22 -11.64 16.57
CA ILE A 942 -0.48 -10.75 17.49
C ILE A 942 1.02 -11.03 17.40
N TYR A 943 1.83 -9.98 17.19
CA TYR A 943 3.29 -10.02 17.22
C TYR A 943 3.82 -9.18 18.38
N TYR A 944 4.82 -9.70 19.09
CA TYR A 944 5.48 -9.03 20.21
C TYR A 944 6.88 -8.55 19.80
N PHE A 945 7.28 -7.36 20.26
CA PHE A 945 8.52 -6.70 19.86
C PHE A 945 9.44 -6.48 21.06
N SER A 946 10.76 -6.50 20.81
CA SER A 946 11.77 -6.31 21.87
C SER A 946 12.17 -4.85 22.08
N SER A 947 11.75 -3.94 21.19
CA SER A 947 11.91 -2.49 21.31
C SER A 947 10.81 -1.76 20.50
N PRO A 948 10.47 -0.51 20.85
CA PRO A 948 9.56 0.32 20.04
C PRO A 948 10.11 0.55 18.63
N GLU A 949 11.43 0.70 18.44
CA GLU A 949 12.06 0.81 17.12
C GLU A 949 11.78 -0.41 16.22
N ALA A 950 11.72 -1.62 16.80
CA ALA A 950 11.38 -2.84 16.07
C ALA A 950 9.87 -2.91 15.75
N LYS A 951 9.01 -2.37 16.62
CA LYS A 951 7.57 -2.23 16.39
C LYS A 951 7.30 -1.22 15.27
N GLU A 952 7.93 -0.04 15.29
CA GLU A 952 7.83 0.98 14.23
C GLU A 952 8.22 0.42 12.85
N LYS A 953 9.40 -0.22 12.73
CA LYS A 953 9.84 -0.90 11.49
C LYS A 953 8.81 -1.92 10.97
N PHE A 954 8.16 -2.65 11.87
CA PHE A 954 7.14 -3.64 11.51
C PHE A 954 5.81 -2.99 11.10
N LEU A 955 5.42 -1.85 11.69
CA LEU A 955 4.24 -1.09 11.29
C LEU A 955 4.42 -0.45 9.90
N GLU A 956 5.64 -0.02 9.56
CA GLU A 956 5.95 0.49 8.22
C GLU A 956 5.89 -0.61 7.15
N HIS A 957 6.54 -1.75 7.38
CA HIS A 957 6.73 -2.82 6.38
C HIS A 957 6.47 -4.24 6.95
N PRO A 958 5.24 -4.59 7.35
CA PRO A 958 4.97 -5.88 7.99
C PRO A 958 5.15 -7.08 7.04
N GLU A 959 4.91 -6.89 5.73
CA GLU A 959 5.11 -7.92 4.69
C GLU A 959 6.57 -8.36 4.56
N GLU A 960 7.53 -7.58 5.08
CA GLU A 960 8.93 -7.97 5.09
C GLU A 960 9.30 -8.98 6.18
N TYR A 961 8.57 -9.04 7.30
CA TYR A 961 8.98 -9.75 8.52
C TYR A 961 8.14 -11.00 8.83
N VAL A 962 7.07 -11.25 8.08
CA VAL A 962 6.07 -12.32 8.30
C VAL A 962 6.26 -13.43 7.26
N ALA A 963 5.87 -14.68 7.56
CA ALA A 963 5.93 -15.76 6.56
C ALA A 963 4.85 -15.53 5.47
N HIS A 964 5.21 -15.71 4.20
CA HIS A 964 4.30 -15.45 3.07
C HIS A 964 4.24 -16.59 2.05
N LYS A 965 5.40 -17.12 1.64
CA LYS A 965 5.52 -18.22 0.65
C LYS A 965 6.63 -19.20 0.98
N GLU A 966 7.70 -18.71 1.60
CA GLU A 966 8.74 -19.51 2.25
C GLU A 966 8.59 -19.37 3.77
N PRO A 967 8.87 -20.43 4.55
CA PRO A 967 8.91 -20.35 6.00
C PRO A 967 10.07 -19.45 6.47
N LEU A 968 9.90 -18.81 7.62
CA LEU A 968 10.98 -18.04 8.25
C LEU A 968 12.19 -18.94 8.49
N LYS A 969 13.37 -18.49 8.06
CA LYS A 969 14.61 -19.27 8.18
C LYS A 969 14.98 -19.41 9.65
N ALA A 970 15.13 -20.65 10.11
CA ALA A 970 15.60 -20.94 11.45
C ALA A 970 16.97 -20.26 11.69
N PRO A 971 17.16 -19.57 12.83
CA PRO A 971 18.41 -18.89 13.11
C PRO A 971 19.53 -19.90 13.40
N PRO A 972 20.79 -19.53 13.16
CA PRO A 972 21.93 -20.42 13.36
C PRO A 972 22.17 -20.65 14.85
N VAL A 973 22.32 -21.92 15.21
CA VAL A 973 22.21 -22.41 16.60
C VAL A 973 23.34 -21.90 17.48
N ARG A 974 23.00 -21.19 18.57
CA ARG A 974 23.92 -20.74 19.63
C ARG A 974 23.61 -21.46 20.94
N ILE A 975 24.60 -22.15 21.51
CA ILE A 975 24.41 -22.90 22.76
C ILE A 975 25.46 -22.56 23.81
N CYS A 976 25.03 -22.20 25.02
CA CYS A 976 25.91 -22.09 26.19
C CYS A 976 25.98 -23.43 26.94
N LEU A 977 27.19 -23.91 27.26
CA LEU A 977 27.40 -25.14 28.05
C LEU A 977 27.82 -24.79 29.48
N ILE A 978 27.01 -25.21 30.47
CA ILE A 978 27.11 -24.77 31.87
C ILE A 978 27.26 -25.98 32.81
N GLY A 979 27.91 -25.79 33.97
CA GLY A 979 28.04 -26.78 35.06
C GLY A 979 29.46 -26.86 35.64
N PRO A 980 29.76 -27.81 36.55
CA PRO A 980 31.05 -27.89 37.23
C PRO A 980 32.22 -28.32 36.31
N HIS A 981 33.44 -27.95 36.68
CA HIS A 981 34.67 -28.37 35.97
C HIS A 981 34.81 -29.91 35.98
N GLY A 982 35.30 -30.50 34.90
CA GLY A 982 35.43 -31.96 34.76
C GLY A 982 34.13 -32.73 34.45
N SER A 983 32.96 -32.05 34.36
CA SER A 983 31.69 -32.73 34.02
C SER A 983 31.65 -33.33 32.60
N GLY A 984 32.49 -32.82 31.69
CA GLY A 984 32.64 -33.29 30.31
C GLY A 984 32.29 -32.27 29.22
N LYS A 985 31.81 -31.07 29.58
CA LYS A 985 31.36 -30.00 28.66
C LYS A 985 32.18 -29.87 27.39
N THR A 986 33.48 -29.58 27.49
CA THR A 986 34.38 -29.34 26.36
C THR A 986 34.46 -30.52 25.37
N VAL A 987 34.26 -31.75 25.86
CA VAL A 987 34.20 -32.95 25.00
C VAL A 987 32.85 -33.03 24.29
N CYS A 988 31.75 -32.79 25.03
CA CYS A 988 30.40 -32.76 24.46
C CYS A 988 30.24 -31.62 23.44
N GLY A 989 30.70 -30.41 23.78
CA GLY A 989 30.66 -29.23 22.92
C GLY A 989 31.45 -29.43 21.64
N ARG A 990 32.70 -29.93 21.73
CA ARG A 990 33.49 -30.23 20.54
C ARG A 990 32.83 -31.29 19.65
N GLN A 991 32.25 -32.34 20.23
CA GLN A 991 31.52 -33.37 19.47
C GLN A 991 30.22 -32.85 18.84
N LEU A 992 29.50 -31.94 19.50
CA LEU A 992 28.31 -31.29 18.94
C LEU A 992 28.68 -30.34 17.80
N ALA A 993 29.72 -29.52 17.99
CA ALA A 993 30.27 -28.62 16.99
C ALA A 993 30.75 -29.37 15.74
N GLU A 994 31.57 -30.42 15.90
CA GLU A 994 32.01 -31.30 14.81
C GLU A 994 30.85 -31.99 14.07
N LYS A 995 29.75 -32.32 14.77
CA LYS A 995 28.58 -33.00 14.20
C LYS A 995 27.62 -32.05 13.48
N TRP A 996 27.51 -30.80 13.93
CA TRP A 996 26.59 -29.80 13.37
C TRP A 996 27.28 -28.78 12.44
N GLY A 997 28.61 -28.76 12.37
CA GLY A 997 29.37 -27.84 11.51
C GLY A 997 29.47 -26.41 12.03
N ILE A 998 29.24 -26.21 13.34
CA ILE A 998 29.20 -24.90 14.01
C ILE A 998 30.48 -24.65 14.81
N PHE A 999 30.79 -23.39 15.14
CA PHE A 999 32.03 -23.06 15.87
C PHE A 999 32.02 -23.58 17.32
N HIS A 1000 33.19 -23.88 17.88
CA HIS A 1000 33.36 -24.21 19.30
C HIS A 1000 34.23 -23.17 19.98
N ILE A 1001 33.61 -22.27 20.74
CA ILE A 1001 34.25 -21.15 21.43
C ILE A 1001 34.42 -21.54 22.90
N GLN A 1002 35.65 -21.86 23.30
CA GLN A 1002 35.97 -22.14 24.71
C GLN A 1002 36.45 -20.84 25.35
N PHE A 1003 35.59 -20.22 26.17
CA PHE A 1003 35.74 -18.82 26.63
C PHE A 1003 37.12 -18.55 27.25
N GLU A 1004 37.57 -19.45 28.12
CA GLU A 1004 38.86 -19.35 28.80
C GLU A 1004 40.08 -19.47 27.87
N GLU A 1005 39.99 -20.25 26.79
CA GLU A 1005 41.08 -20.36 25.82
C GLU A 1005 41.20 -19.10 24.96
N PHE A 1006 40.07 -18.47 24.59
CA PHE A 1006 40.08 -17.17 23.91
C PHE A 1006 40.69 -16.04 24.77
N LEU A 1007 40.33 -15.99 26.06
CA LEU A 1007 40.95 -15.05 27.01
C LEU A 1007 42.45 -15.30 27.18
N GLN A 1008 42.87 -16.57 27.25
CA GLN A 1008 44.29 -16.93 27.25
C GLN A 1008 44.98 -16.52 25.94
N GLU A 1009 44.34 -16.67 24.78
CA GLU A 1009 44.91 -16.28 23.48
C GLU A 1009 45.13 -14.77 23.37
N LYS A 1010 44.18 -13.93 23.83
CA LYS A 1010 44.39 -12.47 23.89
C LYS A 1010 45.65 -12.10 24.69
N LEU A 1011 45.89 -12.72 25.85
CA LEU A 1011 47.10 -12.47 26.65
C LEU A 1011 48.38 -13.10 26.06
N MET A 1012 48.29 -14.30 25.48
CA MET A 1012 49.42 -15.04 24.88
C MET A 1012 50.17 -14.22 23.82
N LEU A 1013 49.47 -13.34 23.10
CA LEU A 1013 50.03 -12.42 22.10
C LEU A 1013 51.09 -11.46 22.69
N LYS A 1014 51.06 -11.18 23.99
CA LYS A 1014 52.06 -10.34 24.70
C LYS A 1014 52.95 -11.11 25.69
N THR A 1015 52.46 -12.21 26.28
CA THR A 1015 53.15 -12.88 27.40
C THR A 1015 54.01 -14.09 27.01
N GLU A 1016 53.84 -14.61 25.78
CA GLU A 1016 54.41 -15.89 25.29
C GLU A 1016 54.05 -17.14 26.13
N LYS A 1017 53.18 -17.02 27.15
CA LYS A 1017 52.92 -18.08 28.16
C LYS A 1017 51.49 -18.06 28.69
N LYS A 1018 50.90 -19.25 28.83
CA LYS A 1018 49.60 -19.42 29.50
C LYS A 1018 49.71 -19.00 30.96
N ILE A 1019 48.72 -18.25 31.40
CA ILE A 1019 48.53 -17.75 32.78
C ILE A 1019 47.44 -18.60 33.44
N GLY A 1020 47.54 -18.79 34.75
CA GLY A 1020 46.60 -19.57 35.55
C GLY A 1020 47.31 -20.38 36.64
N THR A 1021 46.59 -20.71 37.70
CA THR A 1021 47.15 -21.33 38.92
C THR A 1021 47.85 -22.67 38.68
N GLU A 1022 47.39 -23.49 37.73
CA GLU A 1022 48.08 -24.73 37.33
C GLU A 1022 49.47 -24.51 36.70
N PHE A 1023 49.72 -23.33 36.13
CA PHE A 1023 50.96 -23.05 35.38
C PHE A 1023 52.01 -22.30 36.22
N GLU A 1024 51.59 -21.50 37.20
CA GLU A 1024 52.51 -20.71 38.03
C GLU A 1024 53.20 -21.53 39.12
N GLU A 1025 52.52 -22.52 39.72
CA GLU A 1025 53.10 -23.42 40.74
C GLU A 1025 54.33 -24.22 40.24
N ASP A 1026 54.41 -24.50 38.95
CA ASP A 1026 55.53 -25.21 38.33
C ASP A 1026 56.70 -24.27 37.99
N SER A 1027 56.44 -22.97 37.80
CA SER A 1027 57.47 -21.94 37.62
C SER A 1027 58.35 -21.80 38.86
N ASP A 1028 57.74 -21.62 40.04
CA ASP A 1028 58.46 -21.11 41.19
C ASP A 1028 59.19 -22.20 41.98
N GLU A 1029 58.61 -23.39 42.12
CA GLU A 1029 59.36 -24.56 42.61
C GLU A 1029 60.55 -24.91 41.70
N GLU A 1030 60.46 -24.64 40.40
CA GLU A 1030 61.56 -24.86 39.47
C GLU A 1030 62.61 -23.74 39.49
N ARG A 1031 62.21 -22.47 39.65
CA ARG A 1031 63.12 -21.33 39.87
C ARG A 1031 64.01 -21.56 41.09
N PHE A 1032 63.42 -21.87 42.25
CA PHE A 1032 64.17 -22.17 43.47
C PHE A 1032 65.07 -23.42 43.32
N ALA A 1033 64.58 -24.48 42.67
CA ALA A 1033 65.37 -25.69 42.46
C ALA A 1033 66.54 -25.49 41.47
N LYS A 1034 66.38 -24.61 40.46
CA LYS A 1034 67.47 -24.20 39.55
C LYS A 1034 68.53 -23.42 40.30
N GLN A 1035 68.15 -22.44 41.12
CA GLN A 1035 69.08 -21.67 41.95
C GLN A 1035 69.88 -22.56 42.92
N GLU A 1036 69.25 -23.49 43.65
CA GLU A 1036 69.99 -24.40 44.55
C GLU A 1036 70.97 -25.30 43.77
N LEU A 1037 70.59 -25.78 42.58
CA LEU A 1037 71.49 -26.58 41.72
C LEU A 1037 72.67 -25.77 41.19
N GLU A 1038 72.45 -24.50 40.83
CA GLU A 1038 73.46 -23.59 40.30
C GLU A 1038 74.50 -23.22 41.38
N GLU A 1039 74.06 -22.84 42.58
CA GLU A 1039 74.96 -22.61 43.73
C GLU A 1039 75.81 -23.85 44.06
N LEU A 1040 75.22 -25.04 43.98
CA LEU A 1040 75.91 -26.30 44.27
C LEU A 1040 76.88 -26.71 43.15
N ALA A 1041 76.58 -26.40 41.89
CA ALA A 1041 77.50 -26.61 40.77
C ALA A 1041 78.76 -25.74 40.92
N ILE A 1042 78.58 -24.47 41.29
CA ILE A 1042 79.65 -23.52 41.62
C ILE A 1042 80.51 -24.06 42.77
N GLN A 1043 79.89 -24.55 43.87
CA GLN A 1043 80.61 -25.16 44.99
C GLN A 1043 81.34 -26.48 44.63
N ALA A 1044 80.78 -27.27 43.71
CA ALA A 1044 81.39 -28.50 43.21
C ALA A 1044 82.56 -28.26 42.25
N ASN A 1045 82.71 -27.04 41.73
CA ASN A 1045 83.66 -26.72 40.66
C ASN A 1045 83.44 -27.58 39.39
N VAL A 1046 82.21 -28.09 39.23
CA VAL A 1046 81.75 -28.89 38.09
C VAL A 1046 81.15 -27.92 37.08
N LYS A 1047 81.72 -27.88 35.87
CA LYS A 1047 81.03 -27.25 34.74
C LYS A 1047 79.80 -28.07 34.41
N ILE A 1048 78.62 -27.49 34.59
CA ILE A 1048 77.44 -27.89 33.83
C ILE A 1048 77.66 -27.36 32.41
N GLU A 1049 77.33 -28.15 31.39
CA GLU A 1049 77.37 -27.70 30.00
C GLU A 1049 76.11 -26.88 29.72
N GLU A 1050 76.28 -25.64 29.28
CA GLU A 1050 75.23 -24.63 29.18
C GLU A 1050 74.33 -24.85 27.94
N GLU A 1051 73.45 -25.85 27.97
CA GLU A 1051 72.40 -25.98 26.96
C GLU A 1051 71.28 -24.95 27.20
N ASN A 1052 71.26 -23.93 26.33
CA ASN A 1052 70.15 -23.02 26.07
C ASN A 1052 69.69 -22.13 27.24
N THR A 1053 70.47 -21.07 27.52
CA THR A 1053 69.99 -19.86 28.20
C THR A 1053 68.91 -19.13 27.38
N ARG A 1054 67.64 -19.56 27.48
CA ARG A 1054 66.52 -18.65 27.18
C ARG A 1054 66.56 -17.49 28.20
N LYS A 1055 66.38 -16.26 27.71
CA LYS A 1055 66.46 -15.04 28.51
C LYS A 1055 65.42 -15.06 29.66
N LEU A 1056 65.67 -14.28 30.71
CA LEU A 1056 64.60 -13.87 31.62
C LEU A 1056 63.54 -13.11 30.81
N PRO A 1057 62.24 -13.32 31.07
CA PRO A 1057 61.21 -12.39 30.62
C PRO A 1057 61.48 -11.02 31.22
N THR A 1058 61.36 -9.98 30.40
CA THR A 1058 61.17 -8.60 30.88
C THR A 1058 59.77 -8.44 31.48
N ASP A 1059 59.61 -7.49 32.40
CA ASP A 1059 58.28 -7.12 32.91
C ASP A 1059 57.40 -6.62 31.74
N VAL A 1060 56.25 -7.25 31.57
CA VAL A 1060 55.24 -6.88 30.55
C VAL A 1060 54.27 -5.89 31.19
N GLN A 1061 54.08 -4.74 30.54
CA GLN A 1061 53.01 -3.81 30.88
C GLN A 1061 51.73 -4.25 30.16
N PHE A 1062 50.65 -4.38 30.92
CA PHE A 1062 49.32 -4.73 30.44
C PHE A 1062 48.47 -3.46 30.26
N THR A 1063 47.45 -3.52 29.42
CA THR A 1063 46.36 -2.50 29.42
C THR A 1063 45.32 -2.84 30.49
N GLU A 1064 44.47 -1.88 30.86
CA GLU A 1064 43.41 -2.08 31.88
C GLU A 1064 42.49 -3.26 31.49
N GLU A 1065 42.19 -3.44 30.20
CA GLU A 1065 41.50 -4.62 29.67
C GLU A 1065 42.24 -5.94 29.96
N GLU A 1066 43.55 -5.95 29.75
CA GLU A 1066 44.38 -7.15 29.92
C GLU A 1066 44.66 -7.46 31.39
N GLU A 1067 44.68 -6.46 32.27
CA GLU A 1067 44.71 -6.66 33.72
C GLU A 1067 43.39 -7.26 34.21
N ALA A 1068 42.23 -6.79 33.74
CA ALA A 1068 40.94 -7.40 34.02
C ALA A 1068 40.84 -8.86 33.51
N ILE A 1069 41.27 -9.13 32.27
CA ILE A 1069 41.33 -10.50 31.71
C ILE A 1069 42.30 -11.38 32.49
N ARG A 1070 43.43 -10.84 32.96
CA ARG A 1070 44.37 -11.56 33.81
C ARG A 1070 43.75 -11.92 35.16
N LEU A 1071 43.09 -10.98 35.83
CA LEU A 1071 42.43 -11.21 37.13
C LEU A 1071 41.30 -12.23 37.03
N ASN A 1072 40.53 -12.23 35.93
CA ASN A 1072 39.57 -13.30 35.63
C ASN A 1072 40.22 -14.69 35.53
N LEU A 1073 41.42 -14.79 34.94
CA LEU A 1073 42.15 -16.06 34.76
C LEU A 1073 42.96 -16.51 36.00
N THR A 1074 43.36 -15.60 36.90
CA THR A 1074 44.15 -15.94 38.10
C THR A 1074 43.33 -16.00 39.38
N GLU A 1075 42.39 -15.06 39.57
CA GLU A 1075 41.64 -14.86 40.81
C GLU A 1075 40.14 -15.16 40.64
N ASN A 1076 39.66 -15.32 39.39
CA ASN A 1076 38.26 -15.57 39.01
C ASN A 1076 37.33 -14.36 39.25
N GLU A 1077 37.85 -13.14 39.24
CA GLU A 1077 37.02 -11.93 39.27
C GLU A 1077 36.18 -11.80 37.98
N PRO A 1078 34.92 -11.32 38.05
CA PRO A 1078 34.07 -11.15 36.86
C PRO A 1078 34.62 -10.05 35.93
N LEU A 1079 34.40 -10.19 34.62
CA LEU A 1079 34.89 -9.22 33.64
C LEU A 1079 34.01 -7.95 33.61
N PRO A 1080 34.61 -6.74 33.46
CA PRO A 1080 33.88 -5.51 33.18
C PRO A 1080 32.93 -5.62 31.98
N PRO A 1081 31.73 -5.02 32.05
CA PRO A 1081 30.69 -5.15 31.01
C PRO A 1081 31.13 -4.61 29.64
N GLU A 1082 31.97 -3.57 29.60
CA GLU A 1082 32.51 -2.97 28.37
C GLU A 1082 33.39 -3.96 27.58
N ILE A 1083 34.15 -4.79 28.31
CA ILE A 1083 35.02 -5.83 27.72
C ILE A 1083 34.16 -7.01 27.25
N LEU A 1084 33.14 -7.39 28.02
CA LEU A 1084 32.18 -8.42 27.62
C LEU A 1084 31.40 -8.03 26.37
N GLU A 1085 30.90 -6.79 26.28
CA GLU A 1085 30.23 -6.23 25.10
C GLU A 1085 31.14 -6.27 23.87
N THR A 1086 32.39 -5.83 24.03
CA THR A 1086 33.40 -5.82 22.96
C THR A 1086 33.71 -7.24 22.46
N ILE A 1087 33.70 -8.27 23.33
CA ILE A 1087 33.97 -9.66 22.95
C ILE A 1087 32.73 -10.33 22.33
N LEU A 1088 31.57 -10.22 22.97
CA LEU A 1088 30.35 -10.94 22.56
C LEU A 1088 29.76 -10.38 21.25
N SER A 1089 29.90 -9.07 21.00
CA SER A 1089 29.52 -8.46 19.72
C SER A 1089 30.31 -9.03 18.52
N GLU A 1090 31.56 -9.48 18.70
CA GLU A 1090 32.31 -10.16 17.63
C GLU A 1090 31.73 -11.54 17.28
N TRP A 1091 31.04 -12.19 18.21
CA TRP A 1091 30.50 -13.54 18.01
C TRP A 1091 29.02 -13.52 17.57
N TRP A 1092 28.21 -12.57 18.08
CA TRP A 1092 26.80 -12.44 17.70
C TRP A 1092 26.60 -11.64 16.40
N LEU A 1093 27.41 -10.60 16.12
CA LEU A 1093 27.11 -9.64 15.04
C LEU A 1093 28.00 -9.76 13.79
N LYS A 1094 29.23 -10.27 13.92
CA LYS A 1094 30.20 -10.38 12.81
C LYS A 1094 30.13 -11.75 12.12
N GLU A 1095 30.32 -11.75 10.81
CA GLU A 1095 30.58 -12.98 10.05
C GLU A 1095 32.02 -13.47 10.26
N PRO A 1096 32.29 -14.78 10.18
CA PRO A 1096 31.38 -15.87 9.80
C PRO A 1096 30.53 -16.43 10.95
N ILE A 1097 30.81 -16.05 12.20
CA ILE A 1097 30.21 -16.70 13.39
C ILE A 1097 28.68 -16.49 13.41
N ARG A 1098 28.22 -15.27 13.09
CA ARG A 1098 26.79 -14.91 13.02
C ARG A 1098 25.96 -15.80 12.09
N SER A 1099 26.51 -16.28 10.97
CA SER A 1099 25.75 -17.04 9.96
C SER A 1099 25.88 -18.56 10.08
N THR A 1100 26.86 -19.07 10.85
CA THR A 1100 27.03 -20.50 11.12
C THR A 1100 26.52 -20.94 12.49
N GLY A 1101 26.56 -20.06 13.50
CA GLY A 1101 26.28 -20.42 14.88
C GLY A 1101 27.49 -21.00 15.61
N PHE A 1102 27.36 -21.23 16.92
CA PHE A 1102 28.46 -21.63 17.79
C PHE A 1102 28.01 -22.29 19.11
N ILE A 1103 28.95 -22.99 19.75
CA ILE A 1103 28.82 -23.49 21.12
C ILE A 1103 29.82 -22.72 21.98
N LEU A 1104 29.32 -22.06 23.03
CA LEU A 1104 30.09 -21.32 24.02
C LEU A 1104 30.29 -22.20 25.26
N ASP A 1105 31.52 -22.68 25.47
CA ASP A 1105 31.91 -23.51 26.62
C ASP A 1105 32.56 -22.65 27.72
N GLY A 1106 32.04 -22.77 28.94
CA GLY A 1106 32.60 -22.12 30.13
C GLY A 1106 32.17 -20.67 30.38
N PHE A 1107 31.08 -20.21 29.74
CA PHE A 1107 30.41 -18.93 29.99
C PHE A 1107 28.89 -19.06 29.76
N PRO A 1108 28.02 -18.34 30.51
CA PRO A 1108 28.34 -17.54 31.70
C PRO A 1108 28.77 -18.40 32.89
N ARG A 1109 29.58 -17.83 33.77
CA ARG A 1109 30.05 -18.40 35.05
C ARG A 1109 29.27 -17.82 36.23
N TYR A 1110 28.92 -16.54 36.15
CA TYR A 1110 28.27 -15.80 37.22
C TYR A 1110 26.83 -15.38 36.88
N PRO A 1111 25.93 -15.22 37.88
CA PRO A 1111 24.58 -14.70 37.64
C PRO A 1111 24.60 -13.31 36.99
N GLU A 1112 25.58 -12.47 37.35
CA GLU A 1112 25.78 -11.12 36.81
C GLU A 1112 26.09 -11.16 35.30
N GLU A 1113 26.91 -12.10 34.85
CA GLU A 1113 27.20 -12.32 33.42
C GLU A 1113 25.96 -12.83 32.66
N ALA A 1114 25.11 -13.63 33.31
CA ALA A 1114 23.86 -14.12 32.72
C ALA A 1114 22.78 -13.01 32.62
N LEU A 1115 22.71 -12.10 33.59
CA LEU A 1115 21.88 -10.90 33.52
C LEU A 1115 22.37 -9.96 32.42
N PHE A 1116 23.69 -9.71 32.34
CA PHE A 1116 24.30 -8.89 31.30
C PHE A 1116 24.01 -9.40 29.87
N LEU A 1117 24.02 -10.72 29.64
CA LEU A 1117 23.62 -11.31 28.36
C LEU A 1117 22.17 -10.93 27.98
N GLY A 1118 21.25 -10.93 28.96
CA GLY A 1118 19.86 -10.51 28.76
C GLY A 1118 19.71 -9.02 28.51
N GLU A 1119 20.33 -8.17 29.35
CA GLU A 1119 20.29 -6.71 29.24
C GLU A 1119 20.86 -6.18 27.91
N ARG A 1120 21.86 -6.85 27.34
CA ARG A 1120 22.49 -6.47 26.06
C ARG A 1120 22.00 -7.27 24.85
N GLY A 1121 20.95 -8.07 24.99
CA GLY A 1121 20.31 -8.77 23.87
C GLY A 1121 21.09 -9.97 23.29
N PHE A 1122 22.16 -10.42 23.96
CA PHE A 1122 23.00 -11.55 23.55
C PHE A 1122 22.36 -12.91 23.93
N PHE A 1123 21.12 -13.13 23.49
CA PHE A 1123 20.39 -14.35 23.78
C PHE A 1123 21.01 -15.57 23.05
N PRO A 1124 21.32 -16.67 23.76
CA PRO A 1124 21.58 -17.98 23.15
C PRO A 1124 20.27 -18.74 22.91
N ASP A 1125 20.19 -19.54 21.86
CA ASP A 1125 18.98 -20.30 21.52
C ASP A 1125 18.74 -21.49 22.47
N ALA A 1126 19.78 -21.97 23.16
CA ALA A 1126 19.65 -22.89 24.29
C ALA A 1126 20.81 -22.78 25.29
N ALA A 1127 20.54 -23.14 26.56
CA ALA A 1127 21.55 -23.37 27.58
C ALA A 1127 21.50 -24.82 28.07
N VAL A 1128 22.61 -25.55 28.01
CA VAL A 1128 22.70 -26.96 28.42
C VAL A 1128 23.48 -27.08 29.72
N PHE A 1129 22.78 -27.39 30.80
CA PHE A 1129 23.36 -27.62 32.11
C PHE A 1129 23.78 -29.09 32.29
N ILE A 1130 25.08 -29.36 32.37
CA ILE A 1130 25.62 -30.72 32.58
C ILE A 1130 25.85 -30.97 34.06
N GLN A 1131 24.82 -31.48 34.74
CA GLN A 1131 24.89 -31.93 36.14
C GLN A 1131 25.58 -33.30 36.25
N VAL A 1132 26.53 -33.41 37.18
CA VAL A 1132 27.28 -34.64 37.50
C VAL A 1132 27.62 -34.60 38.99
N ASP A 1133 27.59 -35.74 39.69
CA ASP A 1133 27.92 -35.82 41.12
C ASP A 1133 29.41 -35.53 41.40
N ASP A 1134 29.69 -34.86 42.53
CA ASP A 1134 31.05 -34.46 42.96
C ASP A 1134 32.03 -35.63 43.05
N GLN A 1135 31.53 -36.83 43.41
CA GLN A 1135 32.34 -38.05 43.48
C GLN A 1135 32.79 -38.49 42.07
N ASP A 1136 31.89 -38.43 41.09
CA ASP A 1136 32.16 -38.80 39.70
C ASP A 1136 33.12 -37.80 39.05
N ILE A 1137 32.98 -36.51 39.35
CA ILE A 1137 33.93 -35.46 38.95
C ILE A 1137 35.30 -35.70 39.58
N SER A 1138 35.34 -36.03 40.87
CA SER A 1138 36.57 -36.35 41.60
C SER A 1138 37.29 -37.56 40.97
N ASP A 1139 36.58 -38.65 40.72
CA ASP A 1139 37.16 -39.87 40.16
C ASP A 1139 37.62 -39.72 38.70
N ARG A 1140 37.07 -38.76 37.95
CA ARG A 1140 37.56 -38.36 36.61
C ARG A 1140 38.81 -37.49 36.67
N LEU A 1141 38.84 -36.48 37.55
CA LEU A 1141 39.94 -35.50 37.61
C LEU A 1141 41.17 -36.01 38.37
N LEU A 1142 40.95 -36.65 39.53
CA LEU A 1142 42.01 -37.08 40.44
C LEU A 1142 43.08 -37.98 39.80
N PRO A 1143 42.79 -38.96 38.92
CA PRO A 1143 43.83 -39.79 38.32
C PRO A 1143 44.88 -38.97 37.57
N SER A 1144 44.44 -38.00 36.76
CA SER A 1144 45.34 -37.13 35.97
C SER A 1144 46.18 -36.21 36.85
N GLN A 1145 45.58 -35.60 37.87
CA GLN A 1145 46.27 -34.73 38.83
C GLN A 1145 47.23 -35.52 39.73
N ILE A 1146 46.85 -36.74 40.11
CA ILE A 1146 47.73 -37.68 40.83
C ILE A 1146 48.89 -38.14 39.94
N GLU A 1147 48.72 -38.24 38.61
CA GLU A 1147 49.83 -38.52 37.69
C GLU A 1147 50.74 -37.32 37.46
N LYS A 1148 50.21 -36.12 37.20
CA LYS A 1148 50.97 -34.85 37.26
C LYS A 1148 51.75 -34.74 38.56
N TRP A 1149 51.12 -35.03 39.71
CA TRP A 1149 51.76 -34.99 41.03
C TRP A 1149 52.80 -36.10 41.21
N LYS A 1150 52.55 -37.34 40.77
CA LYS A 1150 53.57 -38.43 40.78
C LYS A 1150 54.78 -38.03 39.94
N GLU A 1151 54.58 -37.38 38.78
CA GLU A 1151 55.67 -36.81 37.99
C GLU A 1151 56.38 -35.67 38.70
N LYS A 1152 55.66 -34.68 39.26
CA LYS A 1152 56.23 -33.57 40.04
C LYS A 1152 57.05 -34.11 41.21
N GLN A 1153 56.56 -35.11 41.95
CA GLN A 1153 57.30 -35.81 43.00
C GLN A 1153 58.49 -36.63 42.48
N LYS A 1154 58.38 -37.31 41.33
CA LYS A 1154 59.49 -38.05 40.71
C LYS A 1154 60.61 -37.09 40.28
N LYS A 1155 60.27 -36.01 39.55
CA LYS A 1155 61.16 -34.90 39.19
C LYS A 1155 61.80 -34.28 40.44
N LYS A 1156 61.03 -34.06 41.51
CA LYS A 1156 61.50 -33.53 42.81
C LYS A 1156 62.40 -34.52 43.57
N LEU A 1157 62.16 -35.83 43.47
CA LEU A 1157 63.02 -36.90 44.01
C LEU A 1157 64.33 -37.02 43.23
N GLU A 1158 64.27 -36.93 41.90
CA GLU A 1158 65.43 -36.95 41.00
C GLU A 1158 66.29 -35.70 41.19
N ARG A 1159 65.69 -34.50 41.28
CA ARG A 1159 66.37 -33.25 41.70
C ARG A 1159 67.02 -33.42 43.08
N LYS A 1160 66.31 -33.98 44.08
CA LYS A 1160 66.89 -34.26 45.42
C LYS A 1160 68.01 -35.30 45.41
N LYS A 1161 67.99 -36.29 44.51
CA LYS A 1161 69.11 -37.23 44.30
C LYS A 1161 70.32 -36.50 43.70
N LEU A 1162 70.12 -35.71 42.64
CA LEU A 1162 71.14 -34.87 42.00
C LEU A 1162 71.82 -33.92 43.01
N ILE A 1163 71.01 -33.18 43.78
CA ILE A 1163 71.48 -32.30 44.87
C ILE A 1163 72.27 -33.09 45.92
N LYS A 1164 71.82 -34.30 46.30
CA LYS A 1164 72.52 -35.15 47.26
C LYS A 1164 73.83 -35.74 46.71
N GLU A 1165 73.88 -36.09 45.43
CA GLU A 1165 75.10 -36.57 44.76
C GLU A 1165 76.11 -35.46 44.54
N LEU A 1166 75.67 -34.24 44.18
CA LEU A 1166 76.52 -33.05 44.15
C LEU A 1166 77.09 -32.74 45.54
N LYS A 1167 76.24 -32.71 46.58
CA LYS A 1167 76.68 -32.53 47.98
C LYS A 1167 77.61 -33.66 48.47
N ALA A 1168 77.47 -34.88 47.94
CA ALA A 1168 78.41 -35.98 48.20
C ALA A 1168 79.76 -35.78 47.47
N LYS A 1169 79.75 -35.42 46.18
CA LYS A 1169 80.96 -35.09 45.41
C LYS A 1169 81.75 -33.95 46.05
N ILE A 1170 81.08 -32.84 46.40
CA ILE A 1170 81.67 -31.71 47.14
C ILE A 1170 82.35 -32.21 48.44
N LYS A 1171 81.69 -33.09 49.19
CA LYS A 1171 82.22 -33.64 50.44
C LYS A 1171 83.43 -34.55 50.23
N ASP A 1172 83.40 -35.44 49.22
CA ASP A 1172 84.51 -36.34 48.93
C ASP A 1172 85.71 -35.61 48.30
N ASP A 1173 85.48 -34.52 47.55
CA ASP A 1173 86.53 -33.60 47.10
C ASP A 1173 87.11 -32.80 48.25
N MET A 1174 86.32 -32.32 49.21
CA MET A 1174 86.84 -31.72 50.44
C MET A 1174 87.68 -32.72 51.25
N ILE A 1175 87.23 -33.97 51.38
CA ILE A 1175 88.00 -35.04 52.04
C ILE A 1175 89.30 -35.34 51.27
N SER A 1176 89.27 -35.32 49.94
CA SER A 1176 90.43 -35.59 49.09
C SER A 1176 91.44 -34.44 49.11
N LYS A 1177 90.99 -33.18 49.05
CA LYS A 1177 91.80 -31.99 49.28
C LYS A 1177 92.42 -32.03 50.68
N ARG A 1178 91.66 -32.37 51.72
CA ARG A 1178 92.17 -32.48 53.10
C ARG A 1178 93.19 -33.62 53.28
N ARG A 1179 93.02 -34.74 52.57
CA ARG A 1179 94.04 -35.82 52.49
C ARG A 1179 95.30 -35.36 51.76
N ALA A 1180 95.18 -34.58 50.69
CA ALA A 1180 96.31 -34.00 49.98
C ALA A 1180 97.08 -32.98 50.84
N GLU A 1181 96.39 -32.14 51.62
CA GLU A 1181 97.02 -31.26 52.61
C GLU A 1181 97.83 -32.05 53.65
N LEU A 1182 97.24 -33.09 54.24
CA LEU A 1182 97.90 -33.97 55.22
C LEU A 1182 99.11 -34.73 54.62
N LEU A 1183 99.09 -35.03 53.32
CA LEU A 1183 100.24 -35.59 52.60
C LEU A 1183 101.30 -34.52 52.29
N ALA A 1184 100.91 -33.29 51.96
CA ALA A 1184 101.82 -32.18 51.75
C ALA A 1184 102.50 -31.71 53.06
N GLU A 1185 101.83 -31.82 54.21
CA GLU A 1185 102.48 -31.68 55.53
C GLU A 1185 103.54 -32.78 55.75
N ARG A 1186 103.29 -34.00 55.27
CA ARG A 1186 104.24 -35.12 55.29
C ARG A 1186 105.46 -34.85 54.39
N GLU A 1187 105.27 -34.33 53.16
CA GLU A 1187 106.38 -33.92 52.29
C GLU A 1187 107.18 -32.74 52.86
N LYS A 1188 106.50 -31.74 53.43
CA LYS A 1188 107.16 -30.60 54.11
C LYS A 1188 108.03 -31.06 55.28
N ARG A 1189 107.68 -32.16 55.95
CA ARG A 1189 108.55 -32.84 56.93
C ARG A 1189 109.66 -33.66 56.26
N HIS A 1190 109.40 -34.37 55.17
CA HIS A 1190 110.43 -35.22 54.54
C HIS A 1190 111.51 -34.43 53.78
N LYS A 1191 111.26 -33.21 53.32
CA LYS A 1191 112.34 -32.29 52.89
C LYS A 1191 113.22 -31.79 54.05
N VAL A 1192 112.75 -31.86 55.29
CA VAL A 1192 113.58 -31.63 56.49
C VAL A 1192 114.37 -32.89 56.83
N GLU A 1193 113.75 -34.07 56.78
CA GLU A 1193 114.47 -35.34 57.00
C GLU A 1193 115.44 -35.74 55.88
N ASN A 1194 115.30 -35.27 54.63
CA ASN A 1194 116.35 -35.46 53.61
C ASN A 1194 117.56 -34.51 53.76
N VAL A 1195 117.66 -33.81 54.89
CA VAL A 1195 118.92 -33.23 55.42
C VAL A 1195 119.54 -34.13 56.50
N GLN A 1196 118.88 -35.25 56.86
CA GLN A 1196 119.21 -36.19 57.94
C GLN A 1196 118.69 -37.61 57.59
N LEU A 1197 119.40 -38.42 56.80
CA LEU A 1197 120.60 -39.11 57.32
C LEU A 1197 121.52 -39.64 56.20
N HIS A 1198 121.57 -38.92 55.09
CA HIS A 1198 122.85 -38.70 54.41
C HIS A 1198 123.38 -37.35 54.93
N ASP A 1199 123.98 -37.24 56.14
CA ASP A 1199 125.19 -37.95 56.62
C ASP A 1199 125.08 -39.43 57.04
N SER A 1200 125.33 -40.29 56.06
CA SER A 1200 125.89 -41.64 56.13
C SER A 1200 126.15 -42.09 54.69
N PRO A 1201 127.41 -42.12 54.23
CA PRO A 1201 127.85 -43.07 53.21
C PRO A 1201 127.74 -44.53 53.70
#